data_AF-A0A1B0DNM6-F1
#
_entry.id   AF-A0A1B0DNM6-F1
#
_cell.length_a   1.000
_cell.length_b   1.000
_cell.length_c   1.000
_cell.angle_alpha   90.00
_cell.angle_beta   90.00
_cell.angle_gamma   90.00
#
_symmetry.space_group_name_H-M   'P 1'
#
loop_
_entity.id
_entity.type
_entity.pdbx_description
1 polymer ?
#
loop_
_entity_poly.entity_id
_entity_poly.type
_entity_poly.pdbx_seq_one_letter_code
_entity_poly.pdbx_strand_id
1 'polypeptide(L)'
;MQRQSLETVVLKSKLIDMGAPETVLGLAMDPPLKSDIHNAILQLKELGGLLNTVNGEFVLNDGDMTFIGKVMAHLPVDIRVSRLIVLGHTFSVVDEAVIIGAALSVQGVFSEHYNREMTTYATKLAWANGTGSDLIALLTAYKVYQERVRQNQREFDHRWAERCGIQLRMMHEVVELVQEINHRLAYFNIQPIPAPYAGVMNEYERCIILKVVFAGAFYPNFAVYGENDADSEKETFRITNGRNPCNTVILQGLPSKHIGQLYRKSIKEIFWNFLERSTKIDVSFDNSEKVYVTFTPSRSDIDSQLGAYLTEYQDNHDVSGNVLVEVYKAVKYGQLNRGLKLNVLNPGKAQDYALDHGVAERTSGEFQWKKQEKMNRDYVVYPRKNYIDGKLTHFVHLHKFFILPREEAQDEDRIRTLLNSSANLESVRKEQLKVGMMVAAQRQFGNNLYFCRARVIDNDFSQPQKVEVFFIDFGNTANLSMACIRLIRQGLHANDCLVEQLPPRAIECRLACIAPTAISAIRGRWTEETIRRFTNKIPVNSKVRADVYAFVDGIAYVTLNHGYHSLQLDGLWLQLEKVVRRTRGEYSPLGSEVISGLSDVIFDHDRRMACELLKHPYILDDVQIDAIVKPQEAEVNAPPENICDKQLSLKGPTSPLTANLFSLTKSASMKNCRIERNSVNSVLLDNNYQDYHQKMLVATHIKKSGNGDLLLYQTTVMPNIPGLMALLSLIFCPTAEFCRDSDNSRFISVLTGLGSKPGTKIPMFEEHDMQIPLDIKLDHDDIECINQLRYSMSSLLLLRNGQDVPELENHARYKLQQKIRDLTLKKFPPKPFVWNQCDVKPTELLQISDLHNGASIFPFLTSLKLDPMATEEQTERLNKSCKELYEIISINRIQKDGVKCLLCDAYLNGVIQVRLHVFTKLHQDREAEIGFIKQKY
;
A
#
# COMPACT_ATOMS: atom_id res chain seq x y z
N MET A 1 30.83 -8.96 -30.25
CA MET A 1 30.38 -7.67 -29.67
C MET A 1 28.94 -7.32 -30.05
N GLN A 2 28.48 -7.57 -31.28
CA GLN A 2 27.14 -7.17 -31.80
C GLN A 2 25.90 -7.75 -31.08
N ARG A 3 26.05 -8.53 -30.00
CA ARG A 3 24.94 -9.16 -29.24
C ARG A 3 25.04 -8.96 -27.73
N GLN A 4 25.99 -8.14 -27.25
CA GLN A 4 26.21 -7.87 -25.83
C GLN A 4 26.14 -6.36 -25.56
N SER A 5 25.77 -6.01 -24.33
CA SER A 5 25.84 -4.64 -23.82
C SER A 5 27.27 -4.11 -23.95
N LEU A 6 27.44 -2.95 -24.59
CA LEU A 6 28.75 -2.37 -24.92
C LEU A 6 29.31 -1.53 -23.77
N GLU A 7 28.49 -1.18 -22.78
CA GLU A 7 28.84 -0.32 -21.64
C GLU A 7 30.04 -0.88 -20.86
N THR A 8 30.05 -2.18 -20.56
CA THR A 8 31.19 -2.82 -19.90
C THR A 8 32.44 -2.84 -20.79
N VAL A 9 32.27 -2.99 -22.10
CA VAL A 9 33.38 -3.00 -23.07
C VAL A 9 33.99 -1.61 -23.18
N VAL A 10 33.16 -0.56 -23.21
CA VAL A 10 33.58 0.84 -23.20
C VAL A 10 34.40 1.12 -21.94
N LEU A 11 33.91 0.76 -20.75
CA LEU A 11 34.67 0.94 -19.51
C LEU A 11 36.01 0.19 -19.50
N LYS A 12 36.04 -1.05 -20.00
CA LYS A 12 37.28 -1.83 -20.13
C LYS A 12 38.27 -1.19 -21.10
N SER A 13 37.80 -0.59 -22.19
CA SER A 13 38.69 0.15 -23.11
C SER A 13 39.34 1.36 -22.44
N LYS A 14 38.59 2.09 -21.59
CA LYS A 14 39.12 3.20 -20.79
C LYS A 14 40.13 2.77 -19.73
N LEU A 15 40.01 1.56 -19.16
CA LEU A 15 41.01 1.03 -18.22
C LEU A 15 42.37 0.76 -18.87
N ILE A 16 42.41 0.44 -20.16
CA ILE A 16 43.64 0.12 -20.90
C ILE A 16 44.32 1.40 -21.44
N ASP A 17 43.63 2.55 -21.37
CA ASP A 17 44.13 3.87 -21.76
C ASP A 17 44.68 3.95 -23.21
N MET A 18 43.97 3.33 -24.16
CA MET A 18 44.36 3.29 -25.58
C MET A 18 43.68 4.38 -26.44
N GLY A 19 43.13 5.43 -25.80
CA GLY A 19 42.41 6.52 -26.46
C GLY A 19 40.88 6.37 -26.41
N ALA A 20 40.19 7.14 -27.26
CA ALA A 20 38.73 7.24 -27.24
C ALA A 20 38.05 5.89 -27.57
N PRO A 21 36.97 5.50 -26.86
CA PRO A 21 36.32 4.20 -27.07
C PRO A 21 35.85 3.95 -28.50
N GLU A 22 35.33 4.98 -29.19
CA GLU A 22 34.90 4.85 -30.60
C GLU A 22 36.06 4.44 -31.51
N THR A 23 37.25 5.03 -31.30
CA THR A 23 38.45 4.73 -32.09
C THR A 23 38.94 3.32 -31.81
N VAL A 24 39.06 2.94 -30.54
CA VAL A 24 39.57 1.62 -30.14
C VAL A 24 38.64 0.49 -30.60
N LEU A 25 37.33 0.63 -30.38
CA LEU A 25 36.34 -0.37 -30.76
C LEU A 25 36.13 -0.44 -32.27
N GLY A 26 36.37 0.67 -32.99
CA GLY A 26 36.39 0.69 -34.45
C GLY A 26 37.51 -0.14 -35.08
N LEU A 27 38.56 -0.47 -34.32
CA LEU A 27 39.68 -1.32 -34.75
C LEU A 27 39.44 -2.82 -34.48
N ALA A 28 38.31 -3.21 -33.89
CA ALA A 28 37.99 -4.62 -33.65
C ALA A 28 37.78 -5.37 -34.96
N MET A 29 37.98 -6.70 -34.96
CA MET A 29 37.75 -7.54 -36.15
C MET A 29 36.33 -7.39 -36.73
N ASP A 30 35.33 -7.32 -35.84
CA ASP A 30 33.94 -7.01 -36.17
C ASP A 30 33.49 -5.79 -35.33
N PRO A 31 33.66 -4.56 -35.84
CA PRO A 31 33.37 -3.36 -35.07
C PRO A 31 31.86 -3.23 -34.80
N PRO A 32 31.45 -2.76 -33.60
CA PRO A 32 30.06 -2.44 -33.31
C PRO A 32 29.61 -1.18 -34.05
N LEU A 33 28.30 -0.96 -34.15
CA LEU A 33 27.75 0.26 -34.74
C LEU A 33 28.14 1.47 -33.89
N LYS A 34 28.52 2.57 -34.55
CA LYS A 34 28.87 3.83 -33.87
C LYS A 34 27.74 4.35 -32.97
N SER A 35 26.48 4.19 -33.41
CA SER A 35 25.30 4.53 -32.61
C SER A 35 25.23 3.76 -31.30
N ASP A 36 25.60 2.47 -31.32
CA ASP A 36 25.54 1.61 -30.13
C ASP A 36 26.64 1.97 -29.14
N ILE A 37 27.84 2.28 -29.64
CA ILE A 37 28.94 2.81 -28.81
C ILE A 37 28.52 4.15 -28.19
N HIS A 38 27.97 5.05 -29.00
CA HIS A 38 27.49 6.36 -28.54
C HIS A 38 26.42 6.22 -27.44
N ASN A 39 25.41 5.39 -27.66
CA ASN A 39 24.37 5.11 -26.67
C ASN A 39 24.94 4.50 -25.38
N ALA A 40 25.93 3.61 -25.49
CA ALA A 40 26.60 3.05 -24.33
C ALA A 40 27.37 4.12 -23.53
N ILE A 41 28.03 5.06 -24.20
CA ILE A 41 28.71 6.20 -23.56
C ILE A 41 27.71 7.12 -22.86
N LEU A 42 26.58 7.44 -23.51
CA LEU A 42 25.52 8.26 -22.90
C LEU A 42 24.91 7.59 -21.67
N GLN A 43 24.64 6.28 -21.74
CA GLN A 43 24.17 5.50 -20.58
C GLN A 43 25.20 5.49 -19.44
N LEU A 44 26.49 5.32 -19.74
CA LEU A 44 27.53 5.38 -18.72
C LEU A 44 27.63 6.76 -18.07
N LYS A 45 27.40 7.85 -18.82
CA LYS A 45 27.32 9.20 -18.27
C LYS A 45 26.09 9.40 -17.38
N GLU A 46 24.92 8.93 -17.83
CA GLU A 46 23.69 8.96 -17.02
C GLU A 46 23.85 8.16 -15.72
N LEU A 47 24.50 7.00 -15.79
CA LEU A 47 24.77 6.14 -14.65
C LEU A 47 25.99 6.58 -13.82
N GLY A 48 26.63 7.70 -14.16
CA GLY A 48 27.74 8.27 -13.41
C GLY A 48 29.02 7.43 -13.48
N GLY A 49 29.14 6.51 -14.44
CA GLY A 49 30.35 5.75 -14.73
C GLY A 49 31.40 6.54 -15.52
N LEU A 50 30.94 7.49 -16.34
CA LEU A 50 31.78 8.47 -17.05
C LEU A 50 31.32 9.89 -16.72
N LEU A 51 32.26 10.84 -16.69
CA LEU A 51 31.95 12.27 -16.65
C LEU A 51 31.56 12.78 -18.04
N ASN A 52 30.97 13.97 -18.10
CA ASN A 52 30.69 14.67 -19.35
C ASN A 52 31.94 15.32 -19.97
N THR A 53 33.07 15.25 -19.27
CA THR A 53 34.31 15.93 -19.62
C THR A 53 35.47 14.93 -19.80
N VAL A 54 36.46 15.32 -20.58
CA VAL A 54 37.79 14.70 -20.65
C VAL A 54 38.81 15.79 -20.34
N ASN A 55 39.62 15.60 -19.30
CA ASN A 55 40.57 16.62 -18.80
C ASN A 55 39.90 17.98 -18.54
N GLY A 56 38.65 17.97 -18.09
CA GLY A 56 37.85 19.18 -17.80
C GLY A 56 37.14 19.81 -19.01
N GLU A 57 37.39 19.34 -20.24
CA GLU A 57 36.69 19.83 -21.43
C GLU A 57 35.49 18.96 -21.78
N PHE A 58 34.35 19.57 -22.13
CA PHE A 58 33.14 18.82 -22.48
C PHE A 58 33.33 18.02 -23.78
N VAL A 59 33.09 16.71 -23.72
CA VAL A 59 33.15 15.81 -24.88
C VAL A 59 31.90 14.94 -24.90
N LEU A 60 31.19 14.90 -26.02
CA LEU A 60 29.94 14.12 -26.12
C LEU A 60 30.19 12.61 -26.24
N ASN A 61 31.17 12.20 -27.07
CA ASN A 61 31.46 10.81 -27.43
C ASN A 61 32.61 10.18 -26.63
N ASP A 62 32.98 10.77 -25.50
CA ASP A 62 33.96 10.24 -24.55
C ASP A 62 33.70 10.85 -23.16
N GLY A 63 34.41 10.39 -22.12
CA GLY A 63 34.38 10.94 -20.78
C GLY A 63 35.46 10.36 -19.88
N ASP A 64 35.86 11.11 -18.86
CA ASP A 64 36.76 10.64 -17.81
C ASP A 64 36.04 9.62 -16.92
N MET A 65 36.74 8.54 -16.59
CA MET A 65 36.16 7.44 -15.81
C MET A 65 36.07 7.80 -14.33
N THR A 66 34.88 7.64 -13.75
CA THR A 66 34.66 7.91 -12.33
C THR A 66 35.06 6.72 -11.45
N PHE A 67 35.03 6.88 -10.12
CA PHE A 67 35.16 5.74 -9.20
C PHE A 67 34.08 4.68 -9.44
N ILE A 68 32.83 5.10 -9.65
CA ILE A 68 31.73 4.17 -9.98
C ILE A 68 32.06 3.41 -11.27
N GLY A 69 32.58 4.10 -12.29
CA GLY A 69 33.01 3.49 -13.55
C GLY A 69 34.13 2.45 -13.36
N LYS A 70 35.13 2.74 -12.52
CA LYS A 70 36.17 1.78 -12.14
C LYS A 70 35.57 0.53 -11.48
N VAL A 71 34.66 0.69 -10.52
CA VAL A 71 33.99 -0.45 -9.86
C VAL A 71 33.16 -1.26 -10.86
N MET A 72 32.34 -0.61 -11.69
CA MET A 72 31.53 -1.23 -12.75
C MET A 72 32.37 -2.09 -13.70
N ALA A 73 33.58 -1.65 -14.04
CA ALA A 73 34.46 -2.37 -14.96
C ALA A 73 35.04 -3.66 -14.37
N HIS A 74 35.17 -3.74 -13.05
CA HIS A 74 35.82 -4.85 -12.33
C HIS A 74 34.83 -5.89 -11.77
N LEU A 75 33.59 -5.51 -11.49
CA LEU A 75 32.60 -6.44 -10.96
C LEU A 75 32.03 -7.36 -12.06
N PRO A 76 31.76 -8.65 -11.75
CA PRO A 76 31.22 -9.62 -12.72
C PRO A 76 29.69 -9.52 -12.82
N VAL A 77 29.12 -8.32 -12.84
CA VAL A 77 27.67 -8.08 -12.84
C VAL A 77 27.32 -6.95 -13.81
N ASP A 78 26.02 -6.80 -14.14
CA ASP A 78 25.54 -5.69 -14.97
C ASP A 78 25.90 -4.32 -14.36
N ILE A 79 26.09 -3.29 -15.19
CA ILE A 79 26.49 -1.95 -14.75
C ILE A 79 25.48 -1.34 -13.75
N ARG A 80 24.17 -1.58 -13.90
CA ARG A 80 23.13 -1.08 -12.99
C ARG A 80 23.17 -1.83 -11.65
N VAL A 81 23.51 -3.12 -11.69
CA VAL A 81 23.76 -3.92 -10.48
C VAL A 81 25.04 -3.49 -9.77
N SER A 82 26.10 -3.13 -10.51
CA SER A 82 27.30 -2.53 -9.94
C SER A 82 26.97 -1.18 -9.26
N ARG A 83 26.15 -0.33 -9.90
CA ARG A 83 25.64 0.92 -9.31
C ARG A 83 24.81 0.65 -8.04
N LEU A 84 23.98 -0.39 -8.03
CA LEU A 84 23.24 -0.83 -6.84
C LEU A 84 24.17 -1.09 -5.65
N ILE A 85 25.27 -1.82 -5.88
CA ILE A 85 26.26 -2.14 -4.83
C ILE A 85 26.96 -0.88 -4.32
N VAL A 86 27.38 0.02 -5.23
CA VAL A 86 28.04 1.28 -4.83
C VAL A 86 27.08 2.18 -4.04
N LEU A 87 25.82 2.30 -4.48
CA LEU A 87 24.81 3.03 -3.72
C LEU A 87 24.50 2.34 -2.38
N GLY A 88 24.51 1.01 -2.32
CA GLY A 88 24.45 0.27 -1.07
C GLY A 88 25.55 0.68 -0.08
N HIS A 89 26.78 0.88 -0.56
CA HIS A 89 27.87 1.43 0.25
C HIS A 89 27.60 2.87 0.70
N THR A 90 27.14 3.74 -0.20
CA THR A 90 26.80 5.14 0.11
C THR A 90 25.71 5.26 1.18
N PHE A 91 24.75 4.34 1.19
CA PHE A 91 23.58 4.34 2.09
C PHE A 91 23.69 3.35 3.28
N SER A 92 24.86 2.76 3.52
CA SER A 92 25.11 1.79 4.63
C SER A 92 24.28 0.50 4.60
N VAL A 93 23.99 -0.01 3.40
CA VAL A 93 23.27 -1.28 3.14
C VAL A 93 24.01 -2.14 2.10
N VAL A 94 25.35 -2.13 2.15
CA VAL A 94 26.20 -2.78 1.15
C VAL A 94 26.06 -4.30 1.13
N ASP A 95 25.92 -4.94 2.31
CA ASP A 95 25.76 -6.40 2.40
C ASP A 95 24.47 -6.84 1.69
N GLU A 96 23.36 -6.15 1.97
CA GLU A 96 22.09 -6.39 1.27
C GLU A 96 22.21 -6.14 -0.24
N ALA A 97 22.87 -5.06 -0.65
CA ALA A 97 23.03 -4.72 -2.06
C ALA A 97 23.87 -5.76 -2.82
N VAL A 98 24.92 -6.30 -2.21
CA VAL A 98 25.75 -7.39 -2.78
C VAL A 98 24.93 -8.67 -2.95
N ILE A 99 24.17 -9.06 -1.92
CA ILE A 99 23.29 -10.24 -1.97
C ILE A 99 22.26 -10.11 -3.10
N ILE A 100 21.58 -8.97 -3.16
CA ILE A 100 20.58 -8.69 -4.21
C ILE A 100 21.25 -8.67 -5.58
N GLY A 101 22.41 -8.04 -5.72
CA GLY A 101 23.14 -7.97 -6.98
C GLY A 101 23.58 -9.34 -7.50
N ALA A 102 24.07 -10.21 -6.62
CA ALA A 102 24.39 -11.59 -6.97
C ALA A 102 23.13 -12.36 -7.41
N ALA A 103 22.03 -12.24 -6.66
CA ALA A 103 20.76 -12.90 -6.98
C ALA A 103 20.17 -12.45 -8.33
N LEU A 104 20.25 -11.15 -8.65
CA LEU A 104 19.83 -10.59 -9.94
C LEU A 104 20.69 -11.09 -11.11
N SER A 105 21.97 -11.36 -10.86
CA SER A 105 22.92 -11.80 -11.89
C SER A 105 22.79 -13.30 -12.21
N VAL A 106 22.55 -14.12 -11.19
CA VAL A 106 22.35 -15.57 -11.35
C VAL A 106 20.98 -15.89 -11.98
N GLN A 107 19.94 -15.14 -11.61
CA GLN A 107 18.54 -15.36 -12.02
C GLN A 107 17.96 -16.73 -11.58
N GLY A 108 16.63 -16.88 -11.60
CA GLY A 108 16.00 -18.19 -11.36
C GLY A 108 16.08 -18.76 -9.94
N VAL A 109 16.36 -17.96 -8.92
CA VAL A 109 16.40 -18.43 -7.51
C VAL A 109 15.07 -19.06 -7.07
N PHE A 110 13.95 -18.52 -7.54
CA PHE A 110 12.64 -19.10 -7.31
C PHE A 110 12.27 -20.11 -8.40
N SER A 111 11.61 -21.19 -8.00
CA SER A 111 11.19 -22.26 -8.88
C SER A 111 10.01 -21.84 -9.74
N GLU A 112 10.11 -22.00 -11.05
CA GLU A 112 9.04 -21.69 -12.00
C GLU A 112 8.46 -22.99 -12.57
N HIS A 113 7.32 -23.42 -12.03
CA HIS A 113 6.62 -24.60 -12.52
C HIS A 113 5.30 -24.17 -13.17
N TYR A 114 5.16 -24.43 -14.47
CA TYR A 114 3.95 -24.09 -15.26
C TYR A 114 2.65 -24.61 -14.63
N ASN A 115 2.69 -25.79 -14.00
CA ASN A 115 1.50 -26.36 -13.34
C ASN A 115 1.24 -25.83 -11.92
N ARG A 116 2.19 -25.10 -11.30
CA ARG A 116 2.12 -24.59 -9.92
C ARG A 116 2.29 -23.06 -9.83
N GLU A 117 1.87 -22.31 -10.85
CA GLU A 117 1.99 -20.84 -10.90
C GLU A 117 1.33 -20.14 -9.70
N MET A 118 0.16 -20.61 -9.24
CA MET A 118 -0.53 -20.08 -8.06
C MET A 118 0.28 -20.25 -6.78
N THR A 119 0.81 -21.46 -6.55
CA THR A 119 1.68 -21.77 -5.40
C THR A 119 2.97 -20.95 -5.46
N THR A 120 3.56 -20.82 -6.66
CA THR A 120 4.77 -20.01 -6.89
C THR A 120 4.51 -18.55 -6.54
N TYR A 121 3.40 -17.99 -7.00
CA TYR A 121 2.99 -16.62 -6.68
C TYR A 121 2.78 -16.41 -5.18
N ALA A 122 2.04 -17.30 -4.52
CA ALA A 122 1.79 -17.21 -3.08
C ALA A 122 3.09 -17.29 -2.26
N THR A 123 4.01 -18.18 -2.66
CA THR A 123 5.31 -18.35 -2.00
C THR A 123 6.18 -17.10 -2.18
N LYS A 124 6.21 -16.51 -3.38
CA LYS A 124 6.91 -15.25 -3.63
C LYS A 124 6.32 -14.07 -2.84
N LEU A 125 5.00 -13.99 -2.71
CA LEU A 125 4.35 -12.98 -1.83
C LEU A 125 4.80 -13.14 -0.38
N ALA A 126 4.88 -14.38 0.13
CA ALA A 126 5.39 -14.65 1.48
C ALA A 126 6.84 -14.18 1.64
N TRP A 127 7.70 -14.46 0.66
CA TRP A 127 9.10 -13.98 0.66
C TRP A 127 9.20 -12.45 0.61
N ALA A 128 8.30 -11.78 -0.11
CA ALA A 128 8.24 -10.32 -0.15
C ALA A 128 7.78 -9.70 1.17
N ASN A 129 7.09 -10.45 2.04
CA ASN A 129 6.71 -10.07 3.40
C ASN A 129 6.07 -8.66 3.48
N GLY A 130 5.08 -8.42 2.63
CA GLY A 130 4.38 -7.14 2.53
C GLY A 130 5.20 -5.96 2.00
N THR A 131 6.44 -6.15 1.52
CA THR A 131 7.26 -5.03 1.01
C THR A 131 6.97 -4.66 -0.44
N GLY A 132 6.30 -5.54 -1.21
CA GLY A 132 6.01 -5.33 -2.62
C GLY A 132 7.26 -5.25 -3.51
N SER A 133 8.34 -5.94 -3.14
CA SER A 133 9.63 -5.91 -3.85
C SER A 133 10.15 -7.31 -4.13
N ASP A 134 10.39 -7.60 -5.42
CA ASP A 134 11.06 -8.83 -5.84
C ASP A 134 12.49 -8.91 -5.26
N LEU A 135 13.17 -7.76 -5.18
CA LEU A 135 14.55 -7.65 -4.71
C LEU A 135 14.65 -7.96 -3.21
N ILE A 136 13.71 -7.47 -2.41
CA ILE A 136 13.64 -7.81 -0.97
C ILE A 136 13.24 -9.27 -0.79
N ALA A 137 12.38 -9.83 -1.64
CA ALA A 137 12.06 -11.26 -1.60
C ALA A 137 13.30 -12.14 -1.81
N LEU A 138 14.16 -11.80 -2.78
CA LEU A 138 15.45 -12.48 -3.01
C LEU A 138 16.39 -12.36 -1.81
N LEU A 139 16.52 -11.15 -1.25
CA LEU A 139 17.34 -10.90 -0.06
C LEU A 139 16.88 -11.75 1.13
N THR A 140 15.57 -11.83 1.34
CA THR A 140 14.97 -12.53 2.47
C THR A 140 15.18 -14.04 2.32
N ALA A 141 14.97 -14.59 1.11
CA ALA A 141 15.26 -15.99 0.79
C ALA A 141 16.72 -16.36 1.08
N TYR A 142 17.67 -15.52 0.68
CA TYR A 142 19.10 -15.72 0.95
C TYR A 142 19.43 -15.68 2.44
N LYS A 143 18.92 -14.67 3.18
CA LYS A 143 19.18 -14.54 4.62
C LYS A 143 18.67 -15.75 5.40
N VAL A 144 17.48 -16.25 5.07
CA VAL A 144 16.91 -17.45 5.70
C VAL A 144 17.73 -18.70 5.35
N TYR A 145 18.13 -18.84 4.09
CA TYR A 145 18.99 -19.94 3.67
C TYR A 145 20.32 -19.96 4.45
N GLN A 146 21.00 -18.82 4.55
CA GLN A 146 22.25 -18.68 5.29
C GLN A 146 22.09 -19.03 6.78
N GLU A 147 21.00 -18.60 7.41
CA GLU A 147 20.75 -18.92 8.82
C GLU A 147 20.55 -20.43 9.04
N ARG A 148 19.84 -21.12 8.14
CA ARG A 148 19.70 -22.58 8.19
C ARG A 148 21.03 -23.31 8.02
N VAL A 149 21.88 -22.83 7.12
CA VAL A 149 23.23 -23.37 6.91
C VAL A 149 24.07 -23.24 8.19
N ARG A 150 23.99 -22.10 8.90
CA ARG A 150 24.67 -21.90 10.20
C ARG A 150 24.16 -22.83 11.29
N GLN A 151 22.87 -23.15 11.28
CA GLN A 151 22.24 -24.09 12.23
C GLN A 151 22.49 -25.57 11.89
N ASN A 152 23.35 -25.88 10.91
CA ASN A 152 23.68 -27.23 10.44
C ASN A 152 22.46 -28.08 10.01
N GLN A 153 21.38 -27.47 9.52
CA GLN A 153 20.15 -28.16 9.13
C GLN A 153 20.16 -28.77 7.70
N ARG A 154 21.34 -29.21 7.23
CA ARG A 154 21.57 -29.58 5.81
C ARG A 154 20.78 -30.80 5.32
N GLU A 155 20.46 -31.73 6.20
CA GLU A 155 19.76 -32.98 5.85
C GLU A 155 18.32 -32.77 5.34
N PHE A 156 17.74 -31.58 5.52
CA PHE A 156 16.38 -31.23 5.12
C PHE A 156 16.29 -30.21 3.98
N ASP A 157 17.42 -29.79 3.40
CA ASP A 157 17.49 -28.67 2.47
C ASP A 157 16.62 -28.88 1.23
N HIS A 158 16.57 -30.09 0.67
CA HIS A 158 15.73 -30.38 -0.51
C HIS A 158 14.23 -30.25 -0.23
N ARG A 159 13.75 -30.81 0.90
CA ARG A 159 12.32 -30.73 1.27
C ARG A 159 11.92 -29.30 1.63
N TRP A 160 12.79 -28.57 2.32
CA TRP A 160 12.57 -27.16 2.62
C TRP A 160 12.53 -26.32 1.35
N ALA A 161 13.50 -26.50 0.45
CA ALA A 161 13.59 -25.75 -0.79
C ALA A 161 12.38 -26.00 -1.71
N GLU A 162 11.91 -27.24 -1.82
CA GLU A 162 10.69 -27.55 -2.58
C GLU A 162 9.46 -26.84 -1.98
N ARG A 163 9.29 -26.90 -0.65
CA ARG A 163 8.17 -26.25 0.04
C ARG A 163 8.20 -24.74 -0.13
N CYS A 164 9.37 -24.13 -0.04
CA CYS A 164 9.53 -22.68 -0.14
C CYS A 164 9.80 -22.19 -1.57
N GLY A 165 9.68 -23.06 -2.57
CA GLY A 165 9.84 -22.71 -3.98
C GLY A 165 11.23 -22.18 -4.34
N ILE A 166 12.29 -22.64 -3.69
CA ILE A 166 13.69 -22.23 -3.94
C ILE A 166 14.42 -23.28 -4.77
N GLN A 167 15.17 -22.84 -5.78
CA GLN A 167 16.09 -23.69 -6.52
C GLN A 167 17.46 -23.71 -5.81
N LEU A 168 17.78 -24.80 -5.10
CA LEU A 168 19.01 -24.90 -4.30
C LEU A 168 20.28 -24.67 -5.11
N ARG A 169 20.33 -25.21 -6.34
CA ARG A 169 21.48 -25.01 -7.23
C ARG A 169 21.73 -23.51 -7.48
N MET A 170 20.69 -22.78 -7.85
CA MET A 170 20.78 -21.34 -8.09
C MET A 170 21.15 -20.59 -6.80
N MET A 171 20.61 -21.01 -5.65
CA MET A 171 20.97 -20.43 -4.36
C MET A 171 22.47 -20.63 -4.03
N HIS A 172 23.05 -21.79 -4.33
CA HIS A 172 24.49 -22.01 -4.18
C HIS A 172 25.32 -21.09 -5.08
N GLU A 173 24.93 -20.97 -6.36
CA GLU A 173 25.58 -20.06 -7.31
C GLU A 173 25.51 -18.60 -6.82
N VAL A 174 24.41 -18.19 -6.18
CA VAL A 174 24.30 -16.87 -5.53
C VAL A 174 25.29 -16.73 -4.37
N VAL A 175 25.43 -17.74 -3.50
CA VAL A 175 26.38 -17.70 -2.38
C VAL A 175 27.83 -17.55 -2.87
N GLU A 176 28.21 -18.30 -3.90
CA GLU A 176 29.54 -18.23 -4.50
C GLU A 176 29.79 -16.84 -5.11
N LEU A 177 28.81 -16.30 -5.85
CA LEU A 177 28.93 -14.98 -6.46
C LEU A 177 28.98 -13.86 -5.40
N VAL A 178 28.27 -13.98 -4.27
CA VAL A 178 28.39 -13.04 -3.14
C VAL A 178 29.81 -13.01 -2.60
N GLN A 179 30.46 -14.17 -2.45
CA GLN A 179 31.84 -14.25 -1.98
C GLN A 179 32.82 -13.60 -2.97
N GLU A 180 32.65 -13.89 -4.26
CA GLU A 180 33.47 -13.30 -5.33
C GLU A 180 33.32 -11.78 -5.41
N ILE A 181 32.08 -11.26 -5.34
CA ILE A 181 31.83 -9.82 -5.34
C ILE A 181 32.50 -9.15 -4.13
N ASN A 182 32.32 -9.71 -2.92
CA ASN A 182 32.95 -9.15 -1.72
C ASN A 182 34.48 -9.18 -1.79
N HIS A 183 35.07 -10.23 -2.37
CA HIS A 183 36.51 -10.31 -2.60
C HIS A 183 37.01 -9.16 -3.49
N ARG A 184 36.30 -8.87 -4.59
CA ARG A 184 36.65 -7.76 -5.49
C ARG A 184 36.39 -6.39 -4.87
N LEU A 185 35.32 -6.23 -4.11
CA LEU A 185 34.98 -4.97 -3.43
C LEU A 185 35.99 -4.58 -2.34
N ALA A 186 36.68 -5.57 -1.75
CA ALA A 186 37.75 -5.32 -0.79
C ALA A 186 38.87 -4.44 -1.37
N TYR A 187 39.23 -4.65 -2.65
CA TYR A 187 40.20 -3.81 -3.35
C TYR A 187 39.77 -2.33 -3.39
N PHE A 188 38.47 -2.08 -3.53
CA PHE A 188 37.89 -0.73 -3.59
C PHE A 188 37.55 -0.14 -2.22
N ASN A 189 37.92 -0.78 -1.11
CA ASN A 189 37.53 -0.39 0.25
C ASN A 189 35.99 -0.25 0.43
N ILE A 190 35.22 -0.97 -0.38
CA ILE A 190 33.76 -1.03 -0.31
C ILE A 190 33.38 -2.20 0.60
N GLN A 191 33.24 -1.90 1.89
CA GLN A 191 32.92 -2.89 2.92
C GLN A 191 31.99 -2.26 3.98
N PRO A 192 31.27 -3.09 4.77
CA PRO A 192 30.54 -2.61 5.93
C PRO A 192 31.47 -1.93 6.93
N ILE A 193 31.00 -0.86 7.58
CA ILE A 193 31.77 -0.22 8.66
C ILE A 193 31.81 -1.17 9.86
N PRO A 194 32.99 -1.52 10.40
CA PRO A 194 33.10 -2.39 11.56
C PRO A 194 32.61 -1.70 12.85
N ALA A 195 32.13 -2.49 13.81
CA ALA A 195 31.79 -2.01 15.15
C ALA A 195 33.01 -1.34 15.84
N PRO A 196 32.83 -0.30 16.68
CA PRO A 196 31.57 0.24 17.22
C PRO A 196 30.91 1.34 16.37
N TYR A 197 31.52 1.72 15.24
CA TYR A 197 31.01 2.78 14.37
C TYR A 197 29.85 2.32 13.46
N ALA A 198 29.39 1.08 13.59
CA ALA A 198 28.22 0.60 12.87
C ALA A 198 26.94 1.20 13.49
N GLY A 199 26.23 2.04 12.75
CA GLY A 199 24.94 2.57 13.17
C GLY A 199 23.87 1.47 13.22
N VAL A 200 23.08 1.41 14.29
CA VAL A 200 21.93 0.49 14.36
C VAL A 200 20.82 1.04 13.45
N MET A 201 20.35 0.21 12.53
CA MET A 201 19.22 0.52 11.65
C MET A 201 18.12 -0.50 11.90
N ASN A 202 16.92 -0.02 12.22
CA ASN A 202 15.79 -0.93 12.38
C ASN A 202 15.36 -1.49 11.01
N GLU A 203 14.60 -2.58 11.00
CA GLU A 203 14.19 -3.24 9.74
C GLU A 203 13.37 -2.33 8.82
N TYR A 204 12.58 -1.45 9.42
CA TYR A 204 11.74 -0.51 8.71
C TYR A 204 12.58 0.53 7.94
N GLU A 205 13.50 1.21 8.63
CA GLU A 205 14.42 2.18 8.02
C GLU A 205 15.24 1.52 6.91
N ARG A 206 15.73 0.30 7.18
CA ARG A 206 16.48 -0.49 6.19
C ARG A 206 15.66 -0.73 4.93
N CYS A 207 14.37 -1.04 5.07
CA CYS A 207 13.49 -1.24 3.93
C CYS A 207 13.29 0.05 3.11
N ILE A 208 13.08 1.24 3.70
CA ILE A 208 13.00 2.46 2.85
C ILE A 208 14.33 2.79 2.21
N ILE A 209 15.44 2.64 2.94
CA ILE A 209 16.77 2.93 2.40
C ILE A 209 17.09 2.01 1.22
N LEU A 210 16.76 0.71 1.32
CA LEU A 210 16.89 -0.22 0.19
C LEU A 210 16.05 0.23 -1.00
N LYS A 211 14.80 0.64 -0.80
CA LYS A 211 13.94 1.14 -1.89
C LYS A 211 14.48 2.42 -2.53
N VAL A 212 15.02 3.35 -1.73
CA VAL A 212 15.71 4.57 -2.22
C VAL A 212 16.92 4.17 -3.07
N VAL A 213 17.73 3.22 -2.60
CA VAL A 213 18.88 2.68 -3.32
C VAL A 213 18.45 1.99 -4.62
N PHE A 214 17.34 1.25 -4.64
CA PHE A 214 16.79 0.66 -5.87
C PHE A 214 16.39 1.73 -6.88
N ALA A 215 15.68 2.77 -6.44
CA ALA A 215 15.31 3.88 -7.30
C ALA A 215 16.55 4.56 -7.91
N GLY A 216 17.60 4.77 -7.12
CA GLY A 216 18.84 5.37 -7.61
C GLY A 216 19.68 4.48 -8.52
N ALA A 217 19.68 3.16 -8.27
CA ALA A 217 20.42 2.19 -9.08
C ALA A 217 19.80 1.99 -10.46
N PHE A 218 18.47 2.00 -10.51
CA PHE A 218 17.71 1.70 -11.73
C PHE A 218 17.09 2.93 -12.40
N TYR A 219 17.37 4.15 -11.94
CA TYR A 219 17.02 5.37 -12.69
C TYR A 219 17.47 5.25 -14.17
N PRO A 220 16.65 5.62 -15.16
CA PRO A 220 15.30 6.22 -15.08
C PRO A 220 14.15 5.18 -15.24
N ASN A 221 14.34 3.92 -14.86
CA ASN A 221 13.35 2.83 -15.04
C ASN A 221 12.15 2.93 -14.07
N PHE A 222 11.45 4.05 -14.10
CA PHE A 222 10.28 4.34 -13.28
C PHE A 222 9.00 4.12 -14.09
N ALA A 223 8.02 3.52 -13.43
CA ALA A 223 6.67 3.38 -13.92
C ALA A 223 5.70 4.02 -12.91
N VAL A 224 4.69 4.69 -13.41
CA VAL A 224 3.71 5.41 -12.61
C VAL A 224 2.34 4.80 -12.79
N TYR A 225 1.55 4.83 -11.71
CA TYR A 225 0.14 4.43 -11.76
C TYR A 225 -0.62 5.43 -12.64
N GLY A 226 -1.65 4.96 -13.34
CA GLY A 226 -2.59 5.85 -14.03
C GLY A 226 -3.19 6.88 -13.08
N GLU A 227 -3.61 8.02 -13.62
CA GLU A 227 -4.26 9.08 -12.84
C GLU A 227 -5.48 8.53 -12.10
N ASN A 228 -5.48 8.69 -10.77
CA ASN A 228 -6.66 8.50 -9.95
C ASN A 228 -7.30 9.86 -9.77
N ASP A 229 -8.54 10.00 -10.21
CA ASP A 229 -9.36 11.18 -9.95
C ASP A 229 -10.65 10.79 -9.23
N ALA A 230 -11.45 11.80 -8.86
CA ALA A 230 -12.73 11.59 -8.19
C ALA A 230 -13.74 10.80 -9.05
N ASP A 231 -13.53 10.69 -10.36
CA ASP A 231 -14.40 9.92 -11.25
C ASP A 231 -14.00 8.43 -11.26
N SER A 232 -12.72 8.12 -11.11
CA SER A 232 -12.20 6.75 -10.89
C SER A 232 -12.77 6.12 -9.60
N GLU A 233 -12.85 6.88 -8.51
CA GLU A 233 -13.46 6.38 -7.26
C GLU A 233 -14.96 6.07 -7.45
N LYS A 234 -15.71 6.99 -8.07
CA LYS A 234 -17.14 6.78 -8.38
C LYS A 234 -17.33 5.56 -9.28
N GLU A 235 -16.47 5.39 -10.27
CA GLU A 235 -16.55 4.25 -11.18
C GLU A 235 -16.22 2.94 -10.45
N THR A 236 -15.24 2.94 -9.55
CA THR A 236 -14.94 1.80 -8.67
C THR A 236 -16.17 1.41 -7.85
N PHE A 237 -16.81 2.39 -7.20
CA PHE A 237 -18.04 2.17 -6.41
C PHE A 237 -19.22 1.64 -7.25
N ARG A 238 -19.39 2.18 -8.47
CA ARG A 238 -20.40 1.69 -9.43
C ARG A 238 -20.11 0.27 -9.87
N ILE A 239 -18.85 -0.04 -10.17
CA ILE A 239 -18.43 -1.36 -10.64
C ILE A 239 -18.61 -2.41 -9.54
N THR A 240 -18.32 -2.09 -8.27
CA THR A 240 -18.53 -2.98 -7.12
C THR A 240 -19.97 -3.00 -6.59
N ASN A 241 -20.82 -2.09 -7.09
CA ASN A 241 -22.20 -1.93 -6.66
C ASN A 241 -22.30 -1.78 -5.13
N GLY A 242 -21.55 -0.81 -4.58
CA GLY A 242 -21.51 -0.49 -3.15
C GLY A 242 -20.73 -1.47 -2.27
N ARG A 243 -20.17 -2.54 -2.81
CA ARG A 243 -19.31 -3.47 -2.05
C ARG A 243 -17.91 -2.91 -1.88
N ASN A 244 -17.27 -3.29 -0.77
CA ASN A 244 -15.89 -2.92 -0.52
C ASN A 244 -14.95 -3.52 -1.59
N PRO A 245 -14.25 -2.70 -2.39
CA PRO A 245 -13.37 -3.19 -3.45
C PRO A 245 -12.11 -3.91 -2.92
N CYS A 246 -11.70 -3.63 -1.68
CA CYS A 246 -10.52 -4.21 -1.05
C CYS A 246 -10.68 -5.67 -0.63
N ASN A 247 -11.91 -6.19 -0.59
CA ASN A 247 -12.20 -7.57 -0.25
C ASN A 247 -13.09 -8.29 -1.28
N THR A 248 -13.40 -7.65 -2.41
CA THR A 248 -14.35 -8.17 -3.39
C THR A 248 -13.73 -8.28 -4.77
N VAL A 249 -13.94 -9.42 -5.43
CA VAL A 249 -13.60 -9.64 -6.85
C VAL A 249 -14.86 -9.89 -7.67
N ILE A 250 -14.75 -9.60 -8.96
CA ILE A 250 -15.87 -9.65 -9.89
C ILE A 250 -15.62 -10.72 -10.94
N LEU A 251 -16.61 -11.58 -11.14
CA LEU A 251 -16.72 -12.47 -12.29
C LEU A 251 -17.76 -11.90 -13.25
N GLN A 252 -17.59 -12.13 -14.54
CA GLN A 252 -18.51 -11.67 -15.58
C GLN A 252 -18.93 -12.83 -16.50
N GLY A 253 -20.04 -12.67 -17.20
CA GLY A 253 -20.51 -13.62 -18.22
C GLY A 253 -21.55 -14.61 -17.73
N LEU A 254 -22.20 -14.34 -16.59
CA LEU A 254 -23.41 -15.05 -16.16
C LEU A 254 -24.64 -14.24 -16.62
N PRO A 255 -25.42 -14.66 -17.62
CA PRO A 255 -26.52 -13.83 -18.13
C PRO A 255 -27.59 -13.59 -17.06
N SER A 256 -28.14 -12.37 -16.99
CA SER A 256 -29.12 -11.93 -15.97
C SER A 256 -30.40 -12.77 -15.89
N LYS A 257 -30.73 -13.53 -16.95
CA LYS A 257 -31.88 -14.44 -16.99
C LYS A 257 -31.67 -15.72 -16.20
N HIS A 258 -30.43 -16.11 -15.89
CA HIS A 258 -30.13 -17.31 -15.12
C HIS A 258 -30.14 -17.02 -13.62
N ILE A 259 -30.60 -17.98 -12.83
CA ILE A 259 -30.62 -17.89 -11.36
C ILE A 259 -29.22 -18.25 -10.84
N GLY A 260 -28.38 -17.23 -10.63
CA GLY A 260 -27.01 -17.39 -10.16
C GLY A 260 -26.89 -18.05 -8.78
N GLN A 261 -27.90 -17.84 -7.92
CA GLN A 261 -27.95 -18.35 -6.55
C GLN A 261 -27.82 -19.89 -6.47
N LEU A 262 -28.28 -20.62 -7.49
CA LEU A 262 -28.15 -22.08 -7.57
C LEU A 262 -26.69 -22.56 -7.62
N TYR A 263 -25.80 -21.75 -8.18
CA TYR A 263 -24.40 -22.12 -8.41
C TYR A 263 -23.45 -21.52 -7.37
N ARG A 264 -24.00 -20.92 -6.30
CA ARG A 264 -23.24 -20.29 -5.21
C ARG A 264 -22.16 -21.21 -4.66
N LYS A 265 -22.47 -22.48 -4.39
CA LYS A 265 -21.51 -23.49 -3.88
C LYS A 265 -20.41 -23.81 -4.89
N SER A 266 -20.76 -24.07 -6.14
CA SER A 266 -19.79 -24.34 -7.21
C SER A 266 -18.83 -23.17 -7.42
N ILE A 267 -19.33 -21.94 -7.33
CA ILE A 267 -18.48 -20.74 -7.42
C ILE A 267 -17.52 -20.69 -6.22
N LYS A 268 -17.98 -20.96 -4.99
CA LYS A 268 -17.08 -20.98 -3.82
C LYS A 268 -16.01 -22.07 -3.92
N GLU A 269 -16.35 -23.27 -4.42
CA GLU A 269 -15.42 -24.41 -4.64
C GLU A 269 -14.23 -24.05 -5.53
N ILE A 270 -14.44 -23.21 -6.54
CA ILE A 270 -13.35 -22.71 -7.39
C ILE A 270 -12.26 -22.01 -6.57
N PHE A 271 -12.66 -21.15 -5.62
CA PHE A 271 -11.73 -20.36 -4.81
C PHE A 271 -11.09 -21.19 -3.70
N TRP A 272 -11.78 -22.18 -3.13
CA TRP A 272 -11.21 -23.09 -2.11
C TRP A 272 -10.04 -23.95 -2.63
N ASN A 273 -9.86 -24.06 -3.95
CA ASN A 273 -8.69 -24.76 -4.52
C ASN A 273 -7.36 -24.05 -4.26
N PHE A 274 -7.38 -22.73 -3.98
CA PHE A 274 -6.16 -21.93 -3.81
C PHE A 274 -6.22 -20.94 -2.63
N LEU A 275 -7.37 -20.82 -1.97
CA LEU A 275 -7.52 -20.09 -0.71
C LEU A 275 -7.51 -21.05 0.47
N GLU A 276 -7.29 -20.50 1.66
CA GLU A 276 -7.36 -21.25 2.91
C GLU A 276 -8.81 -21.66 3.20
N ARG A 277 -8.98 -22.84 3.82
CA ARG A 277 -10.33 -23.34 4.16
C ARG A 277 -11.03 -22.52 5.23
N SER A 278 -10.25 -21.79 6.04
CA SER A 278 -10.71 -20.87 7.07
C SER A 278 -11.33 -19.59 6.49
N THR A 279 -10.97 -19.18 5.26
CA THR A 279 -11.52 -17.99 4.61
C THR A 279 -13.03 -18.16 4.34
N LYS A 280 -13.84 -17.25 4.88
CA LYS A 280 -15.27 -17.20 4.57
C LYS A 280 -15.46 -16.48 3.23
N ILE A 281 -16.08 -17.17 2.29
CA ILE A 281 -16.40 -16.65 0.95
C ILE A 281 -17.91 -16.41 0.87
N ASP A 282 -18.30 -15.18 0.55
CA ASP A 282 -19.67 -14.84 0.17
C ASP A 282 -19.74 -14.57 -1.33
N VAL A 283 -20.83 -15.00 -1.97
CA VAL A 283 -21.03 -14.84 -3.42
C VAL A 283 -22.40 -14.21 -3.60
N SER A 284 -22.47 -13.01 -4.16
CA SER A 284 -23.71 -12.25 -4.30
C SER A 284 -23.94 -11.81 -5.75
N PHE A 285 -25.20 -11.53 -6.05
CA PHE A 285 -25.72 -11.24 -7.40
C PHE A 285 -26.55 -9.96 -7.34
N ASP A 286 -26.59 -9.19 -8.42
CA ASP A 286 -27.33 -7.92 -8.51
C ASP A 286 -28.22 -7.82 -9.76
N ASN A 287 -28.70 -8.97 -10.25
CA ASN A 287 -29.47 -9.09 -11.50
C ASN A 287 -28.74 -8.57 -12.76
N SER A 288 -27.43 -8.33 -12.68
CA SER A 288 -26.58 -8.01 -13.83
C SER A 288 -25.83 -9.27 -14.33
N GLU A 289 -24.93 -9.08 -15.30
CA GLU A 289 -24.04 -10.16 -15.76
C GLU A 289 -22.81 -10.39 -14.86
N LYS A 290 -22.73 -9.65 -13.76
CA LYS A 290 -21.64 -9.69 -12.79
C LYS A 290 -21.99 -10.59 -11.61
N VAL A 291 -20.99 -11.29 -11.10
CA VAL A 291 -21.04 -12.03 -9.84
C VAL A 291 -19.96 -11.48 -8.93
N TYR A 292 -20.35 -11.10 -7.72
CA TYR A 292 -19.45 -10.53 -6.72
C TYR A 292 -19.05 -11.60 -5.73
N VAL A 293 -17.75 -11.76 -5.53
CA VAL A 293 -17.20 -12.71 -4.57
C VAL A 293 -16.46 -11.89 -3.51
N THR A 294 -17.00 -11.88 -2.30
CA THR A 294 -16.48 -11.12 -1.17
C THR A 294 -15.80 -12.06 -0.18
N PHE A 295 -14.55 -11.76 0.15
CA PHE A 295 -13.75 -12.52 1.09
C PHE A 295 -13.84 -11.89 2.49
N THR A 296 -13.97 -12.74 3.50
CA THR A 296 -13.82 -12.36 4.90
C THR A 296 -12.82 -13.35 5.51
N PRO A 297 -11.60 -12.90 5.85
CA PRO A 297 -10.60 -13.80 6.42
C PRO A 297 -11.06 -14.29 7.80
N SER A 298 -10.46 -15.36 8.29
CA SER A 298 -10.68 -15.80 9.67
C SER A 298 -10.29 -14.66 10.62
N ARG A 299 -11.10 -14.43 11.67
CA ARG A 299 -10.86 -13.31 12.59
C ARG A 299 -9.49 -13.40 13.29
N SER A 300 -8.97 -14.61 13.47
CA SER A 300 -7.64 -14.91 14.01
C SER A 300 -6.50 -14.25 13.22
N ASP A 301 -6.59 -14.19 11.88
CA ASP A 301 -5.53 -13.64 11.02
C ASP A 301 -5.52 -12.11 11.02
N ILE A 302 -6.69 -11.46 11.17
CA ILE A 302 -6.78 -10.01 11.38
C ILE A 302 -6.23 -9.63 12.77
N ASP A 303 -6.45 -10.47 13.78
CA ASP A 303 -5.95 -10.27 15.16
C ASP A 303 -4.44 -10.55 15.28
N SER A 304 -3.85 -11.22 14.29
CA SER A 304 -2.43 -11.59 14.25
C SER A 304 -1.45 -10.44 13.97
N GLN A 305 -1.89 -9.17 14.04
CA GLN A 305 -0.93 -8.06 14.09
C GLN A 305 0.11 -8.28 15.21
N LEU A 306 -0.23 -8.92 16.33
CA LEU A 306 0.76 -9.32 17.35
C LEU A 306 1.66 -10.50 16.93
N GLY A 307 1.16 -11.47 16.16
CA GLY A 307 1.89 -12.68 15.78
C GLY A 307 2.93 -12.45 14.67
N ALA A 308 2.71 -11.47 13.80
CA ALA A 308 3.60 -11.17 12.67
C ALA A 308 4.89 -10.41 13.06
N TYR A 309 5.00 -9.93 14.31
CA TYR A 309 6.20 -9.19 14.75
C TYR A 309 7.30 -10.09 15.32
N LEU A 310 7.01 -11.34 15.74
CA LEU A 310 7.92 -12.06 16.64
C LEU A 310 8.07 -13.58 16.47
N THR A 311 7.56 -14.24 15.43
CA THR A 311 7.78 -15.69 15.27
C THR A 311 8.26 -16.11 13.89
N GLU A 312 9.18 -17.08 13.92
CA GLU A 312 9.68 -17.88 12.80
C GLU A 312 8.60 -18.15 11.75
N TYR A 313 8.98 -18.07 10.47
CA TYR A 313 8.22 -18.44 9.26
C TYR A 313 7.02 -19.36 9.54
N GLN A 314 5.87 -18.76 9.86
CA GLN A 314 4.57 -19.38 9.74
C GLN A 314 3.93 -18.82 8.46
N ASP A 315 3.19 -19.68 7.76
CA ASP A 315 2.71 -19.59 6.38
C ASP A 315 1.79 -18.38 6.02
N ASN A 316 1.85 -17.27 6.77
CA ASN A 316 0.99 -16.11 6.55
C ASN A 316 1.52 -15.25 5.39
N HIS A 317 0.84 -15.36 4.25
CA HIS A 317 1.10 -14.59 3.03
C HIS A 317 0.70 -13.11 3.22
N ASP A 318 1.60 -12.29 3.78
CA ASP A 318 1.31 -10.87 4.05
C ASP A 318 1.46 -9.98 2.79
N VAL A 319 0.52 -9.06 2.60
CA VAL A 319 0.52 -8.07 1.51
C VAL A 319 0.37 -6.66 2.09
N SER A 320 0.98 -5.68 1.45
CA SER A 320 0.88 -4.28 1.86
C SER A 320 -0.54 -3.74 1.72
N GLY A 321 -0.98 -2.92 2.68
CA GLY A 321 -2.16 -2.07 2.53
C GLY A 321 -3.48 -2.73 2.94
N ASN A 322 -4.59 -2.19 2.42
CA ASN A 322 -5.94 -2.54 2.87
C ASN A 322 -6.58 -3.67 2.05
N VAL A 323 -6.00 -4.05 0.92
CA VAL A 323 -6.53 -5.08 0.03
C VAL A 323 -6.13 -6.46 0.55
N LEU A 324 -7.11 -7.36 0.68
CA LEU A 324 -6.89 -8.70 1.19
C LEU A 324 -6.03 -9.54 0.25
N VAL A 325 -5.17 -10.41 0.81
CA VAL A 325 -4.33 -11.33 0.01
C VAL A 325 -5.17 -12.26 -0.87
N GLU A 326 -6.39 -12.59 -0.44
CA GLU A 326 -7.33 -13.40 -1.23
C GLU A 326 -7.75 -12.71 -2.53
N VAL A 327 -7.84 -11.37 -2.54
CA VAL A 327 -8.11 -10.60 -3.76
C VAL A 327 -6.92 -10.72 -4.72
N TYR A 328 -5.68 -10.61 -4.22
CA TYR A 328 -4.47 -10.82 -5.03
C TYR A 328 -4.41 -12.23 -5.63
N LYS A 329 -4.65 -13.26 -4.80
CA LYS A 329 -4.71 -14.67 -5.26
C LYS A 329 -5.81 -14.87 -6.31
N ALA A 330 -7.02 -14.33 -6.08
CA ALA A 330 -8.14 -14.44 -7.00
C ALA A 330 -7.88 -13.76 -8.35
N VAL A 331 -7.32 -12.55 -8.36
CA VAL A 331 -6.95 -11.85 -9.59
C VAL A 331 -5.82 -12.58 -10.31
N LYS A 332 -4.84 -13.12 -9.58
CA LYS A 332 -3.78 -13.97 -10.17
C LYS A 332 -4.39 -15.17 -10.89
N TYR A 333 -5.33 -15.84 -10.25
CA TYR A 333 -6.05 -16.96 -10.86
C TYR A 333 -6.75 -16.55 -12.17
N GLY A 334 -7.37 -15.37 -12.20
CA GLY A 334 -7.97 -14.80 -13.41
C GLY A 334 -6.96 -14.52 -14.52
N GLN A 335 -5.78 -13.97 -14.19
CA GLN A 335 -4.71 -13.69 -15.16
C GLN A 335 -4.16 -14.96 -15.83
N LEU A 336 -4.18 -16.11 -15.14
CA LEU A 336 -3.76 -17.40 -15.70
C LEU A 336 -4.76 -17.95 -16.74
N ASN A 337 -5.90 -17.28 -16.95
CA ASN A 337 -6.90 -17.57 -17.96
C ASN A 337 -7.31 -19.06 -18.02
N ARG A 338 -7.45 -19.71 -16.84
CA ARG A 338 -7.78 -21.14 -16.73
C ARG A 338 -9.22 -21.48 -17.15
N GLY A 339 -10.03 -20.48 -17.50
CA GLY A 339 -11.41 -20.63 -17.98
C GLY A 339 -12.35 -21.16 -16.88
N LEU A 340 -13.24 -20.30 -16.37
CA LEU A 340 -14.20 -20.70 -15.34
C LEU A 340 -15.46 -21.24 -16.00
N LYS A 341 -15.61 -22.57 -16.01
CA LYS A 341 -16.75 -23.24 -16.63
C LYS A 341 -17.84 -23.54 -15.61
N LEU A 342 -19.08 -23.17 -15.93
CA LEU A 342 -20.24 -23.39 -15.08
C LEU A 342 -21.32 -24.12 -15.89
N ASN A 343 -21.74 -25.31 -15.45
CA ASN A 343 -22.84 -26.03 -16.07
C ASN A 343 -24.17 -25.50 -15.50
N VAL A 344 -25.05 -25.00 -16.36
CA VAL A 344 -26.28 -24.29 -15.96
C VAL A 344 -27.54 -24.89 -16.58
N LEU A 345 -28.63 -24.83 -15.81
CA LEU A 345 -30.00 -25.04 -16.24
C LEU A 345 -30.57 -23.82 -16.96
N ASN A 346 -31.49 -24.07 -17.88
CA ASN A 346 -32.36 -23.03 -18.43
C ASN A 346 -33.23 -22.38 -17.34
N PRO A 347 -33.57 -21.08 -17.46
CA PRO A 347 -34.24 -20.33 -16.39
C PRO A 347 -35.53 -20.95 -15.84
N GLY A 348 -36.36 -21.58 -16.70
CA GLY A 348 -37.58 -22.26 -16.27
C GLY A 348 -37.30 -23.45 -15.35
N LYS A 349 -36.46 -24.40 -15.82
CA LYS A 349 -36.04 -25.56 -15.01
C LYS A 349 -35.30 -25.15 -13.73
N ALA A 350 -34.57 -24.04 -13.77
CA ALA A 350 -33.87 -23.50 -12.61
C ALA A 350 -34.84 -23.02 -11.52
N GLN A 351 -35.97 -22.38 -11.90
CA GLN A 351 -37.00 -21.98 -10.94
C GLN A 351 -37.68 -23.19 -10.31
N ASP A 352 -38.04 -24.18 -11.12
CA ASP A 352 -38.67 -25.41 -10.64
C ASP A 352 -37.75 -26.14 -9.65
N TYR A 353 -36.47 -26.30 -10.00
CA TYR A 353 -35.48 -26.89 -9.12
C TYR A 353 -35.35 -26.14 -7.78
N ALA A 354 -35.35 -24.81 -7.80
CA ALA A 354 -35.24 -24.00 -6.59
C ALA A 354 -36.48 -24.12 -5.68
N LEU A 355 -37.69 -24.23 -6.27
CA LEU A 355 -38.94 -24.44 -5.55
C LEU A 355 -39.01 -25.85 -4.96
N ASP A 356 -38.64 -26.87 -5.74
CA ASP A 356 -38.66 -28.28 -5.32
C ASP A 356 -37.71 -28.55 -4.14
N HIS A 357 -36.58 -27.83 -4.07
CA HIS A 357 -35.62 -27.93 -2.99
C HIS A 357 -35.90 -26.96 -1.82
N GLY A 358 -37.03 -26.24 -1.87
CA GLY A 358 -37.52 -25.39 -0.78
C GLY A 358 -36.69 -24.13 -0.49
N VAL A 359 -35.76 -23.77 -1.38
CA VAL A 359 -34.85 -22.61 -1.23
C VAL A 359 -35.41 -21.31 -1.82
N ALA A 360 -36.47 -21.40 -2.61
CA ALA A 360 -37.23 -20.27 -3.13
C ALA A 360 -38.72 -20.41 -2.81
N GLU A 361 -39.45 -19.31 -2.94
CA GLU A 361 -40.91 -19.26 -2.82
C GLU A 361 -41.50 -18.26 -3.82
N ARG A 362 -42.82 -18.31 -4.01
CA ARG A 362 -43.55 -17.33 -4.82
C ARG A 362 -44.36 -16.42 -3.90
N THR A 363 -43.90 -15.19 -3.73
CA THR A 363 -44.58 -14.17 -2.94
C THR A 363 -45.24 -13.18 -3.89
N SER A 364 -46.55 -13.01 -3.80
CA SER A 364 -47.32 -12.12 -4.70
C SER A 364 -47.14 -12.40 -6.20
N GLY A 365 -46.86 -13.66 -6.57
CA GLY A 365 -46.64 -14.08 -7.96
C GLY A 365 -45.21 -13.92 -8.47
N GLU A 366 -44.31 -13.30 -7.71
CA GLU A 366 -42.90 -13.14 -8.06
C GLU A 366 -42.04 -14.23 -7.41
N PHE A 367 -41.03 -14.71 -8.15
CA PHE A 367 -40.03 -15.64 -7.63
C PHE A 367 -39.10 -14.90 -6.66
N GLN A 368 -39.05 -15.35 -5.41
CA GLN A 368 -38.16 -14.79 -4.39
C GLN A 368 -37.31 -15.89 -3.74
N TRP A 369 -36.03 -15.61 -3.55
CA TRP A 369 -35.11 -16.49 -2.86
C TRP A 369 -35.28 -16.34 -1.35
N LYS A 370 -35.37 -17.45 -0.61
CA LYS A 370 -35.57 -17.40 0.85
C LYS A 370 -34.32 -16.87 1.56
N LYS A 371 -34.51 -15.90 2.46
CA LYS A 371 -33.50 -15.39 3.37
C LYS A 371 -33.78 -15.88 4.79
N GLN A 372 -32.76 -16.38 5.47
CA GLN A 372 -32.83 -16.79 6.87
C GLN A 372 -32.05 -15.81 7.74
N GLU A 373 -32.73 -15.24 8.73
CA GLU A 373 -32.12 -14.41 9.76
C GLU A 373 -31.49 -15.31 10.82
N LYS A 374 -30.15 -15.23 10.95
CA LYS A 374 -29.42 -15.88 12.04
C LYS A 374 -29.46 -15.07 13.32
N MET A 375 -29.62 -13.76 13.22
CA MET A 375 -29.72 -12.87 14.37
C MET A 375 -31.00 -12.08 14.29
N ASN A 376 -31.58 -11.79 15.45
CA ASN A 376 -32.77 -10.96 15.53
C ASN A 376 -32.39 -9.48 15.36
N ARG A 377 -32.95 -8.85 14.34
CA ARG A 377 -32.77 -7.45 13.95
C ARG A 377 -33.13 -6.45 15.05
N ASP A 378 -34.11 -6.76 15.91
CA ASP A 378 -34.61 -5.81 16.92
C ASP A 378 -33.62 -5.58 18.07
N TYR A 379 -32.65 -6.48 18.24
CA TYR A 379 -31.65 -6.45 19.32
C TYR A 379 -30.29 -5.93 18.85
N VAL A 380 -30.19 -5.35 17.65
CA VAL A 380 -28.93 -4.81 17.14
C VAL A 380 -28.42 -3.67 18.03
N VAL A 381 -27.16 -3.78 18.45
CA VAL A 381 -26.48 -2.78 19.28
C VAL A 381 -25.79 -1.75 18.38
N TYR A 382 -26.13 -0.48 18.57
CA TYR A 382 -25.52 0.64 17.86
C TYR A 382 -25.53 1.93 18.69
N PRO A 383 -24.64 2.89 18.42
CA PRO A 383 -24.60 4.15 19.15
C PRO A 383 -25.76 5.07 18.74
N ARG A 384 -26.80 5.11 19.58
CA ARG A 384 -27.97 6.01 19.47
C ARG A 384 -27.64 7.48 19.78
N LYS A 385 -26.55 7.71 20.51
CA LYS A 385 -26.01 9.02 20.89
C LYS A 385 -24.71 9.28 20.14
N ASN A 386 -24.26 10.53 20.12
CA ASN A 386 -22.95 10.93 19.56
C ASN A 386 -21.77 10.56 20.47
N TYR A 387 -21.99 9.71 21.47
CA TYR A 387 -20.95 9.14 22.32
C TYR A 387 -21.36 7.75 22.80
N ILE A 388 -20.38 6.93 23.17
CA ILE A 388 -20.51 5.63 23.82
C ILE A 388 -19.83 5.74 25.18
N ASP A 389 -20.61 5.63 26.26
CA ASP A 389 -20.06 5.41 27.60
C ASP A 389 -20.01 3.91 27.86
N GLY A 390 -18.83 3.37 28.20
CA GLY A 390 -18.67 1.93 28.33
C GLY A 390 -17.35 1.50 28.93
N LYS A 391 -17.08 0.20 28.79
CA LYS A 391 -15.85 -0.44 29.27
C LYS A 391 -15.08 -1.01 28.09
N LEU A 392 -13.78 -0.72 27.99
CA LEU A 392 -12.89 -1.33 27.00
C LEU A 392 -12.73 -2.82 27.35
N THR A 393 -13.29 -3.73 26.56
CA THR A 393 -13.29 -5.18 26.84
C THR A 393 -12.09 -5.89 26.23
N HIS A 394 -11.62 -5.41 25.08
CA HIS A 394 -10.47 -5.95 24.38
C HIS A 394 -9.83 -4.87 23.49
N PHE A 395 -8.52 -4.93 23.32
CA PHE A 395 -7.77 -4.02 22.47
C PHE A 395 -6.79 -4.83 21.62
N VAL A 396 -6.91 -4.72 20.29
CA VAL A 396 -6.01 -5.36 19.33
C VAL A 396 -5.00 -4.32 18.85
N HIS A 397 -5.50 -3.24 18.26
CA HIS A 397 -4.72 -2.08 17.81
C HIS A 397 -5.61 -0.84 17.68
N LEU A 398 -5.05 0.29 17.27
CA LEU A 398 -5.76 1.57 17.26
C LEU A 398 -7.00 1.60 16.33
N HIS A 399 -7.01 0.81 15.27
CA HIS A 399 -8.19 0.59 14.39
C HIS A 399 -9.02 -0.67 14.70
N LYS A 400 -8.81 -1.33 15.83
CA LYS A 400 -9.61 -2.50 16.23
C LYS A 400 -9.56 -2.71 17.74
N PHE A 401 -10.63 -2.31 18.40
CA PHE A 401 -10.83 -2.55 19.83
C PHE A 401 -12.33 -2.63 20.11
N PHE A 402 -12.70 -3.12 21.29
CA PHE A 402 -14.09 -3.40 21.61
C PHE A 402 -14.52 -2.67 22.88
N ILE A 403 -15.67 -2.02 22.80
CA ILE A 403 -16.30 -1.36 23.95
C ILE A 403 -17.62 -2.06 24.22
N LEU A 404 -17.82 -2.49 25.47
CA LEU A 404 -19.13 -2.88 25.97
C LEU A 404 -19.84 -1.59 26.45
N PRO A 405 -20.90 -1.14 25.76
CA PRO A 405 -21.68 0.02 26.18
C PRO A 405 -22.29 -0.21 27.56
N ARG A 406 -22.39 0.84 28.37
CA ARG A 406 -22.99 0.78 29.71
C ARG A 406 -24.45 0.32 29.67
N GLU A 407 -25.18 0.70 28.61
CA GLU A 407 -26.57 0.35 28.39
C GLU A 407 -26.74 -1.17 28.16
N GLU A 408 -25.76 -1.83 27.53
CA GLU A 408 -25.77 -3.27 27.20
C GLU A 408 -25.16 -4.15 28.30
N ALA A 409 -24.53 -3.55 29.32
CA ALA A 409 -23.84 -4.28 30.37
C ALA A 409 -24.79 -5.16 31.22
N GLN A 410 -26.04 -4.74 31.37
CA GLN A 410 -27.05 -5.52 32.09
C GLN A 410 -27.49 -6.76 31.29
N ASP A 411 -27.63 -6.63 29.97
CA ASP A 411 -28.00 -7.73 29.10
C ASP A 411 -26.87 -8.76 28.98
N GLU A 412 -25.61 -8.32 28.90
CA GLU A 412 -24.45 -9.22 28.98
C GLU A 412 -24.44 -9.99 30.30
N ASP A 413 -24.65 -9.32 31.44
CA ASP A 413 -24.67 -9.97 32.75
C ASP A 413 -25.83 -10.98 32.89
N ARG A 414 -27.00 -10.67 32.33
CA ARG A 414 -28.14 -11.58 32.25
C ARG A 414 -27.81 -12.82 31.42
N ILE A 415 -27.23 -12.65 30.23
CA ILE A 415 -26.80 -13.77 29.36
C ILE A 415 -25.78 -14.63 30.10
N ARG A 416 -24.78 -14.02 30.72
CA ARG A 416 -23.74 -14.72 31.47
C ARG A 416 -24.32 -15.49 32.65
N THR A 417 -25.25 -14.91 33.41
CA THR A 417 -25.95 -15.58 34.51
C THR A 417 -26.73 -16.80 34.01
N LEU A 418 -27.43 -16.67 32.86
CA LEU A 418 -28.15 -17.77 32.23
C LEU A 418 -27.21 -18.92 31.82
N LEU A 419 -26.07 -18.61 31.17
CA LEU A 419 -25.11 -19.64 30.76
C LEU A 419 -24.42 -20.33 31.94
N ASN A 420 -24.28 -19.66 33.09
CA ASN A 420 -23.64 -20.25 34.28
C ASN A 420 -24.64 -20.93 35.22
N SER A 421 -25.90 -21.08 34.80
CA SER A 421 -26.91 -21.87 35.52
C SER A 421 -26.81 -23.34 35.12
N SER A 422 -26.90 -24.25 36.10
CA SER A 422 -26.57 -25.68 35.96
C SER A 422 -27.43 -26.48 34.96
N ALA A 423 -28.58 -25.95 34.51
CA ALA A 423 -29.53 -26.66 33.63
C ALA A 423 -29.50 -26.20 32.15
N ASN A 424 -28.66 -25.22 31.79
CA ASN A 424 -28.72 -24.52 30.50
C ASN A 424 -27.62 -24.90 29.51
N LEU A 425 -26.63 -25.68 29.96
CA LEU A 425 -25.48 -26.08 29.17
C LEU A 425 -25.36 -27.61 29.06
N GLU A 426 -24.99 -28.09 27.88
CA GLU A 426 -24.78 -29.52 27.61
C GLU A 426 -23.32 -29.82 27.23
N SER A 427 -22.85 -31.04 27.47
CA SER A 427 -21.50 -31.46 27.08
C SER A 427 -21.39 -31.53 25.54
N VAL A 428 -20.28 -31.03 24.99
CA VAL A 428 -20.03 -31.07 23.55
C VAL A 428 -19.12 -32.24 23.17
N ARG A 429 -19.48 -33.00 22.12
CA ARG A 429 -18.60 -34.00 21.50
C ARG A 429 -17.87 -33.41 20.29
N LYS A 430 -16.70 -33.96 19.93
CA LYS A 430 -15.86 -33.42 18.84
C LYS A 430 -16.60 -33.37 17.50
N GLU A 431 -17.41 -34.37 17.22
CA GLU A 431 -18.13 -34.52 15.95
C GLU A 431 -19.26 -33.49 15.79
N GLN A 432 -19.69 -32.88 16.89
CA GLN A 432 -20.77 -31.89 16.91
C GLN A 432 -20.25 -30.47 16.68
N LEU A 433 -18.97 -30.22 16.95
CA LEU A 433 -18.39 -28.89 16.92
C LEU A 433 -18.08 -28.48 15.48
N LYS A 434 -18.76 -27.45 14.97
CA LYS A 434 -18.55 -26.90 13.63
C LYS A 434 -18.05 -25.47 13.70
N VAL A 435 -17.15 -25.09 12.80
CA VAL A 435 -16.72 -23.70 12.62
C VAL A 435 -17.95 -22.80 12.37
N GLY A 436 -18.00 -21.67 13.08
CA GLY A 436 -19.12 -20.74 13.05
C GLY A 436 -20.27 -21.04 14.03
N MET A 437 -20.25 -22.18 14.72
CA MET A 437 -21.26 -22.54 15.73
C MET A 437 -21.17 -21.64 16.97
N MET A 438 -22.33 -21.27 17.53
CA MET A 438 -22.41 -20.59 18.83
C MET A 438 -22.29 -21.62 19.96
N VAL A 439 -21.42 -21.35 20.92
CA VAL A 439 -21.15 -22.22 22.07
C VAL A 439 -21.00 -21.38 23.34
N ALA A 440 -21.08 -22.03 24.49
CA ALA A 440 -20.68 -21.44 25.76
C ALA A 440 -19.24 -21.85 26.07
N ALA A 441 -18.33 -20.90 26.17
CA ALA A 441 -16.91 -21.14 26.43
C ALA A 441 -16.45 -20.45 27.72
N GLN A 442 -15.53 -21.07 28.46
CA GLN A 442 -15.00 -20.50 29.70
C GLN A 442 -14.07 -19.33 29.41
N ARG A 443 -14.35 -18.19 30.05
CA ARG A 443 -13.54 -16.97 30.04
C ARG A 443 -13.19 -16.58 31.48
N GLN A 444 -11.96 -16.14 31.67
CA GLN A 444 -11.48 -15.68 32.97
C GLN A 444 -11.91 -14.22 33.24
N PHE A 445 -12.42 -14.00 34.45
CA PHE A 445 -12.74 -12.67 34.99
C PHE A 445 -12.11 -12.56 36.39
N GLY A 446 -10.95 -11.92 36.48
CA GLY A 446 -10.16 -11.93 37.72
C GLY A 446 -9.75 -13.36 38.09
N ASN A 447 -10.16 -13.82 39.26
CA ASN A 447 -9.85 -15.17 39.75
C ASN A 447 -10.92 -16.22 39.39
N ASN A 448 -12.02 -15.81 38.77
CA ASN A 448 -13.16 -16.68 38.51
C ASN A 448 -13.29 -17.01 37.01
N LEU A 449 -13.80 -18.20 36.72
CA LEU A 449 -14.13 -18.64 35.36
C LEU A 449 -15.64 -18.62 35.18
N TYR A 450 -16.09 -18.02 34.07
CA TYR A 450 -17.50 -17.99 33.70
C TYR A 450 -17.66 -18.48 32.26
N PHE A 451 -18.74 -19.20 31.99
CA PHE A 451 -19.17 -19.49 30.64
C PHE A 451 -19.76 -18.23 29.98
N CYS A 452 -19.24 -17.87 28.82
CA CYS A 452 -19.67 -16.74 28.01
C CYS A 452 -20.00 -17.21 26.59
N ARG A 453 -20.81 -16.43 25.86
CA ARG A 453 -21.08 -16.72 24.45
C ARG A 453 -19.80 -16.60 23.62
N ALA A 454 -19.52 -17.64 22.85
CA ALA A 454 -18.39 -17.68 21.96
C ALA A 454 -18.77 -18.35 20.64
N ARG A 455 -18.08 -17.97 19.57
CA ARG A 455 -18.19 -18.61 18.26
C ARG A 455 -16.94 -19.42 17.99
N VAL A 456 -17.09 -20.66 17.52
CA VAL A 456 -15.97 -21.50 17.10
C VAL A 456 -15.33 -20.89 15.84
N ILE A 457 -14.04 -20.60 15.90
CA ILE A 457 -13.25 -20.05 14.78
C ILE A 457 -12.52 -21.20 14.06
N ASP A 458 -11.84 -22.03 14.84
CA ASP A 458 -11.09 -23.18 14.34
C ASP A 458 -11.24 -24.37 15.30
N ASN A 459 -11.23 -25.56 14.74
CA ASN A 459 -11.38 -26.83 15.43
C ASN A 459 -10.38 -27.88 14.95
N ASP A 460 -9.18 -27.48 14.54
CA ASP A 460 -8.13 -28.42 14.15
C ASP A 460 -7.70 -29.32 15.33
N PHE A 461 -8.07 -30.59 15.25
CA PHE A 461 -7.75 -31.62 16.24
C PHE A 461 -6.42 -32.34 15.98
N SER A 462 -5.61 -31.87 15.02
CA SER A 462 -4.32 -32.47 14.63
C SER A 462 -3.23 -32.38 15.72
N GLN A 463 -3.29 -31.37 16.61
CA GLN A 463 -2.47 -31.20 17.83
C GLN A 463 -3.38 -31.07 19.07
N PRO A 464 -2.91 -31.07 20.36
CA PRO A 464 -3.72 -31.56 21.48
C PRO A 464 -5.01 -30.76 21.70
N GLN A 465 -6.15 -31.26 21.20
CA GLN A 465 -7.55 -30.83 21.43
C GLN A 465 -7.76 -29.34 21.77
N LYS A 466 -7.13 -28.44 21.00
CA LYS A 466 -7.36 -27.00 21.13
C LYS A 466 -8.43 -26.57 20.14
N VAL A 467 -9.39 -25.81 20.63
CA VAL A 467 -10.44 -25.18 19.84
C VAL A 467 -10.27 -23.69 20.00
N GLU A 468 -10.15 -22.98 18.89
CA GLU A 468 -10.10 -21.53 18.91
C GLU A 468 -11.52 -20.96 18.92
N VAL A 469 -11.80 -20.08 19.89
CA VAL A 469 -13.11 -19.44 20.04
C VAL A 469 -12.99 -17.92 20.08
N PHE A 470 -14.00 -17.24 19.53
CA PHE A 470 -14.16 -15.79 19.58
C PHE A 470 -15.30 -15.43 20.54
N PHE A 471 -15.00 -14.70 21.62
CA PHE A 471 -16.00 -14.23 22.56
C PHE A 471 -16.78 -13.05 21.99
N ILE A 472 -17.99 -13.30 21.49
CA ILE A 472 -18.75 -12.31 20.71
C ILE A 472 -19.09 -11.04 21.50
N ASP A 473 -19.29 -11.15 22.81
CA ASP A 473 -19.66 -10.03 23.67
C ASP A 473 -18.47 -9.25 24.22
N PHE A 474 -17.23 -9.67 23.90
CA PHE A 474 -16.00 -9.07 24.45
C PHE A 474 -14.97 -8.72 23.39
N GLY A 475 -15.01 -9.40 22.24
CA GLY A 475 -14.15 -9.15 21.10
C GLY A 475 -12.79 -9.86 21.11
N ASN A 476 -12.48 -10.65 22.14
CA ASN A 476 -11.21 -11.37 22.26
C ASN A 476 -11.32 -12.83 21.77
N THR A 477 -10.22 -13.38 21.25
CA THR A 477 -10.08 -14.81 20.94
C THR A 477 -9.42 -15.55 22.10
N ALA A 478 -9.59 -16.88 22.14
CA ALA A 478 -8.85 -17.76 23.05
C ALA A 478 -8.73 -19.18 22.46
N ASN A 479 -7.58 -19.81 22.70
CA ASN A 479 -7.36 -21.22 22.43
C ASN A 479 -7.70 -22.04 23.68
N LEU A 480 -8.80 -22.81 23.63
CA LEU A 480 -9.35 -23.53 24.78
C LEU A 480 -9.33 -25.04 24.57
N SER A 481 -9.28 -25.80 25.66
CA SER A 481 -9.53 -27.24 25.61
C SER A 481 -11.02 -27.54 25.45
N MET A 482 -11.37 -28.70 24.90
CA MET A 482 -12.76 -29.17 24.82
C MET A 482 -13.50 -29.16 26.17
N ALA A 483 -12.80 -29.36 27.28
CA ALA A 483 -13.39 -29.34 28.62
C ALA A 483 -13.96 -27.95 29.00
N CYS A 484 -13.46 -26.89 28.37
CA CYS A 484 -13.87 -25.50 28.60
C CYS A 484 -15.03 -25.05 27.70
N ILE A 485 -15.59 -25.94 26.87
CA ILE A 485 -16.64 -25.62 25.88
C ILE A 485 -17.89 -26.45 26.17
N ARG A 486 -19.07 -25.85 26.01
CA ARG A 486 -20.39 -26.47 26.19
C ARG A 486 -21.35 -26.03 25.09
N LEU A 487 -22.31 -26.89 24.77
CA LEU A 487 -23.44 -26.55 23.91
C LEU A 487 -24.46 -25.71 24.69
N ILE A 488 -25.03 -24.70 24.03
CA ILE A 488 -26.15 -23.94 24.59
C ILE A 488 -27.42 -24.76 24.33
N ARG A 489 -28.22 -24.98 25.37
CA ARG A 489 -29.46 -25.75 25.24
C ARG A 489 -30.44 -25.05 24.28
N GLN A 490 -31.06 -25.83 23.39
CA GLN A 490 -32.05 -25.31 22.45
C GLN A 490 -33.24 -24.70 23.18
N GLY A 491 -33.78 -23.59 22.65
CA GLY A 491 -34.92 -22.90 23.26
C GLY A 491 -34.56 -22.06 24.49
N LEU A 492 -33.28 -21.74 24.72
CA LEU A 492 -32.88 -20.80 25.77
C LEU A 492 -33.11 -19.36 25.30
N HIS A 493 -33.99 -18.63 25.99
CA HIS A 493 -34.33 -17.24 25.68
C HIS A 493 -33.69 -16.24 26.66
N ALA A 494 -33.28 -15.09 26.12
CA ALA A 494 -33.00 -13.88 26.87
C ALA A 494 -33.73 -12.71 26.18
N ASN A 495 -34.54 -11.98 26.96
CA ASN A 495 -35.41 -10.91 26.46
C ASN A 495 -36.30 -11.36 25.28
N ASP A 496 -37.01 -12.49 25.39
CA ASP A 496 -37.86 -13.07 24.32
C ASP A 496 -37.15 -13.52 23.02
N CYS A 497 -35.83 -13.30 22.92
CA CYS A 497 -35.01 -13.76 21.81
C CYS A 497 -34.17 -14.98 22.20
N LEU A 498 -33.93 -15.90 21.26
CA LEU A 498 -33.01 -17.01 21.51
C LEU A 498 -31.60 -16.48 21.77
N VAL A 499 -30.92 -17.00 22.79
CA VAL A 499 -29.56 -16.56 23.16
C VAL A 499 -28.58 -16.66 21.99
N GLU A 500 -28.79 -17.64 21.10
CA GLU A 500 -28.01 -17.85 19.88
C GLU A 500 -28.30 -16.81 18.77
N GLN A 501 -29.51 -16.24 18.76
CA GLN A 501 -29.96 -15.23 17.80
C GLN A 501 -29.70 -13.79 18.26
N LEU A 502 -29.32 -13.58 19.52
CA LEU A 502 -28.98 -12.25 20.02
C LEU A 502 -27.67 -11.74 19.39
N PRO A 503 -27.63 -10.53 18.80
CA PRO A 503 -26.41 -9.92 18.31
C PRO A 503 -25.35 -9.72 19.42
N PRO A 504 -24.07 -9.49 19.06
CA PRO A 504 -23.01 -9.10 20.00
C PRO A 504 -23.42 -7.91 20.89
N ARG A 505 -23.11 -7.96 22.18
CA ARG A 505 -23.33 -6.85 23.12
C ARG A 505 -22.23 -5.79 23.11
N ALA A 506 -21.01 -6.16 22.70
CA ALA A 506 -19.92 -5.21 22.51
C ALA A 506 -19.90 -4.65 21.08
N ILE A 507 -19.51 -3.39 20.97
CA ILE A 507 -19.33 -2.69 19.69
C ILE A 507 -17.85 -2.74 19.30
N GLU A 508 -17.58 -3.11 18.05
CA GLU A 508 -16.25 -2.97 17.44
C GLU A 508 -15.99 -1.49 17.14
N CYS A 509 -14.85 -0.97 17.56
CA CYS A 509 -14.50 0.44 17.45
C CYS A 509 -13.14 0.62 16.74
N ARG A 510 -13.04 1.75 16.02
CA ARG A 510 -11.81 2.24 15.39
C ARG A 510 -11.57 3.68 15.81
N LEU A 511 -10.32 4.05 16.05
CA LEU A 511 -10.00 5.45 16.25
C LEU A 511 -10.19 6.22 14.94
N ALA A 512 -10.98 7.27 15.00
CA ALA A 512 -11.23 8.18 13.89
C ALA A 512 -9.99 9.04 13.59
N CYS A 513 -9.81 9.40 12.32
CA CYS A 513 -8.84 10.39 11.84
C CYS A 513 -7.35 10.09 12.12
N ILE A 514 -6.97 8.82 12.21
CA ILE A 514 -5.57 8.43 12.44
C ILE A 514 -5.14 7.32 11.48
N ALA A 515 -3.87 7.32 11.07
CA ALA A 515 -3.25 6.22 10.33
C ALA A 515 -1.81 5.99 10.78
N PRO A 516 -1.27 4.77 10.58
CA PRO A 516 0.16 4.54 10.65
C PRO A 516 0.89 5.45 9.65
N THR A 517 2.02 6.03 10.02
CA THR A 517 2.78 6.87 9.06
C THR A 517 3.39 6.00 7.95
N ALA A 518 3.36 6.46 6.70
CA ALA A 518 3.98 5.76 5.56
C ALA A 518 5.47 5.45 5.79
N ILE A 519 6.09 6.28 6.64
CA ILE A 519 7.38 6.04 7.26
C ILE A 519 7.22 4.85 8.22
N SER A 520 6.76 4.98 9.46
CA SER A 520 6.76 3.89 10.46
C SER A 520 6.07 2.55 10.07
N ALA A 521 5.29 2.51 8.99
CA ALA A 521 4.42 1.41 8.61
C ALA A 521 4.42 1.14 7.10
N ILE A 522 5.56 0.72 6.53
CA ILE A 522 5.63 0.26 5.11
C ILE A 522 4.59 -0.82 4.81
N ARG A 523 4.24 -1.64 5.81
CA ARG A 523 3.22 -2.68 5.71
C ARG A 523 1.78 -2.17 5.93
N GLY A 524 1.59 -0.88 6.21
CA GLY A 524 0.29 -0.30 6.57
C GLY A 524 -0.21 -0.66 7.98
N ARG A 525 0.68 -1.13 8.87
CA ARG A 525 0.35 -1.64 10.22
C ARG A 525 0.90 -0.76 11.35
N TRP A 526 0.23 -0.77 12.50
CA TRP A 526 0.70 -0.06 13.70
C TRP A 526 1.91 -0.75 14.33
N THR A 527 2.96 0.00 14.66
CA THR A 527 4.13 -0.59 15.33
C THR A 527 3.79 -1.10 16.73
N GLU A 528 4.44 -2.17 17.17
CA GLU A 528 4.26 -2.74 18.52
C GLU A 528 4.49 -1.68 19.61
N GLU A 529 5.50 -0.82 19.43
CA GLU A 529 5.77 0.29 20.34
C GLU A 529 4.59 1.28 20.42
N THR A 530 3.93 1.58 19.30
CA THR A 530 2.73 2.43 19.28
C THR A 530 1.56 1.76 20.00
N ILE A 531 1.33 0.46 19.74
CA ILE A 531 0.27 -0.33 20.38
C ILE A 531 0.52 -0.37 21.91
N ARG A 532 1.73 -0.73 22.33
CA ARG A 532 2.15 -0.81 23.73
C ARG A 532 1.98 0.51 24.47
N ARG A 533 2.41 1.63 23.86
CA ARG A 533 2.22 2.97 24.44
C ARG A 533 0.74 3.29 24.68
N PHE A 534 -0.14 2.88 23.77
CA PHE A 534 -1.57 3.09 23.91
C PHE A 534 -2.16 2.20 25.01
N THR A 535 -1.89 0.89 24.97
CA THR A 535 -2.41 -0.08 25.94
C THR A 535 -1.93 0.18 27.37
N ASN A 536 -0.72 0.72 27.55
CA ASN A 536 -0.22 1.15 28.86
C ASN A 536 -1.00 2.33 29.45
N LYS A 537 -1.57 3.21 28.62
CA LYS A 537 -2.36 4.36 29.07
C LYS A 537 -3.84 4.05 29.28
N ILE A 538 -4.40 3.18 28.44
CA ILE A 538 -5.78 2.72 28.59
C ILE A 538 -5.77 1.19 28.69
N PRO A 539 -5.55 0.65 29.90
CA PRO A 539 -5.60 -0.79 30.12
C PRO A 539 -6.97 -1.37 29.75
N VAL A 540 -6.98 -2.62 29.30
CA VAL A 540 -8.22 -3.39 29.16
C VAL A 540 -8.97 -3.39 30.49
N ASN A 541 -10.29 -3.27 30.43
CA ASN A 541 -11.23 -3.05 31.53
C ASN A 541 -11.36 -1.60 32.04
N SER A 542 -10.69 -0.63 31.43
CA SER A 542 -10.87 0.78 31.76
C SER A 542 -12.26 1.28 31.36
N LYS A 543 -12.85 2.17 32.19
CA LYS A 543 -14.02 2.95 31.80
C LYS A 543 -13.59 4.01 30.80
N VAL A 544 -14.30 4.09 29.68
CA VAL A 544 -13.99 5.00 28.57
C VAL A 544 -15.26 5.71 28.12
N ARG A 545 -15.10 6.96 27.68
CA ARG A 545 -16.11 7.68 26.92
C ARG A 545 -15.57 7.87 25.51
N ALA A 546 -16.28 7.37 24.52
CA ALA A 546 -15.88 7.41 23.13
C ALA A 546 -16.84 8.32 22.35
N ASP A 547 -16.39 9.46 21.84
CA ASP A 547 -17.23 10.32 21.01
C ASP A 547 -17.32 9.70 19.61
N VAL A 548 -18.54 9.54 19.09
CA VAL A 548 -18.81 8.79 17.85
C VAL A 548 -18.78 9.75 16.68
N TYR A 549 -17.83 9.52 15.78
CA TYR A 549 -17.75 10.20 14.49
C TYR A 549 -18.77 9.62 13.49
N ALA A 550 -18.80 8.29 13.36
CA ALA A 550 -19.68 7.57 12.43
C ALA A 550 -19.89 6.11 12.87
N PHE A 551 -20.90 5.45 12.31
CA PHE A 551 -21.16 4.02 12.51
C PHE A 551 -21.55 3.35 11.19
N VAL A 552 -20.68 2.46 10.69
CA VAL A 552 -20.83 1.80 9.38
C VAL A 552 -20.53 0.31 9.53
N ASP A 553 -21.35 -0.56 8.94
CA ASP A 553 -21.21 -2.02 8.97
C ASP A 553 -21.03 -2.65 10.37
N GLY A 554 -21.64 -2.05 11.39
CA GLY A 554 -21.53 -2.51 12.79
C GLY A 554 -20.25 -2.06 13.50
N ILE A 555 -19.47 -1.15 12.89
CA ILE A 555 -18.20 -0.64 13.41
C ILE A 555 -18.36 0.87 13.73
N ALA A 556 -17.98 1.27 14.95
CA ALA A 556 -17.99 2.65 15.39
C ALA A 556 -16.63 3.34 15.17
N TYR A 557 -16.62 4.46 14.45
CA TYR A 557 -15.47 5.36 14.32
C TYR A 557 -15.54 6.36 15.46
N VAL A 558 -14.53 6.38 16.34
CA VAL A 558 -14.60 7.11 17.61
C VAL A 558 -13.34 7.86 17.98
N THR A 559 -13.49 8.87 18.83
CA THR A 559 -12.40 9.52 19.56
C THR A 559 -12.49 9.13 21.03
N LEU A 560 -11.41 8.63 21.63
CA LEU A 560 -11.40 8.13 23.00
C LEU A 560 -11.00 9.20 24.02
N ASN A 561 -11.85 9.39 25.04
CA ASN A 561 -11.62 10.23 26.20
C ASN A 561 -11.48 9.37 27.46
N HIS A 562 -10.42 9.58 28.26
CA HIS A 562 -10.17 8.85 29.50
C HIS A 562 -9.90 9.81 30.68
N GLY A 563 -10.76 9.79 31.71
CA GLY A 563 -10.50 10.44 33.01
C GLY A 563 -10.70 11.97 33.09
N TYR A 564 -11.68 12.55 32.37
CA TYR A 564 -11.95 14.01 32.31
C TYR A 564 -10.78 14.91 31.84
N HIS A 565 -9.62 14.34 31.53
CA HIS A 565 -8.55 14.96 30.79
C HIS A 565 -8.55 14.39 29.36
N SER A 566 -8.53 15.25 28.34
CA SER A 566 -8.03 14.82 27.04
C SER A 566 -6.61 14.32 27.28
N LEU A 567 -6.31 13.07 26.96
CA LEU A 567 -5.01 12.45 27.25
C LEU A 567 -3.87 13.29 26.65
N GLN A 568 -3.25 14.22 27.37
CA GLN A 568 -1.98 14.83 26.93
C GLN A 568 -0.93 13.71 26.89
N LEU A 569 -0.65 13.17 25.70
CA LEU A 569 0.49 12.29 25.45
C LEU A 569 1.66 13.19 25.00
N ASP A 570 2.38 13.78 25.95
CA ASP A 570 3.65 14.44 25.64
C ASP A 570 4.53 13.52 24.78
N GLY A 571 4.82 13.96 23.55
CA GLY A 571 5.62 13.25 22.55
C GLY A 571 4.85 12.54 21.42
N LEU A 572 3.56 12.23 21.57
CA LEU A 572 2.70 11.74 20.46
C LEU A 572 1.76 12.83 19.90
N TRP A 573 1.57 13.94 20.65
CA TRP A 573 0.58 14.99 20.35
C TRP A 573 1.04 16.09 19.39
N LEU A 574 2.27 16.04 18.87
CA LEU A 574 2.66 17.00 17.83
C LEU A 574 1.87 16.84 16.52
N GLN A 575 1.04 15.79 16.38
CA GLN A 575 0.05 15.67 15.29
C GLN A 575 -1.41 15.60 15.76
N LEU A 576 -1.72 15.21 17.00
CA LEU A 576 -3.12 15.06 17.46
C LEU A 576 -3.73 16.35 18.04
N GLU A 577 -2.96 17.26 18.67
CA GLU A 577 -3.57 18.44 19.34
C GLU A 577 -3.85 19.60 18.38
N LYS A 578 -3.03 19.74 17.33
CA LYS A 578 -3.24 20.76 16.28
C LYS A 578 -4.39 20.42 15.33
N VAL A 579 -4.79 19.15 15.24
CA VAL A 579 -5.92 18.69 14.42
C VAL A 579 -7.24 18.71 15.20
N VAL A 580 -7.22 18.38 16.50
CA VAL A 580 -8.44 18.30 17.33
C VAL A 580 -8.87 19.66 17.93
N ARG A 581 -7.96 20.63 18.13
CA ARG A 581 -8.36 21.98 18.61
C ARG A 581 -8.81 22.94 17.50
N ARG A 582 -8.45 22.69 16.24
CA ARG A 582 -9.06 23.39 15.11
C ARG A 582 -10.43 22.83 14.71
N THR A 583 -10.92 21.77 15.35
CA THR A 583 -12.22 21.17 14.98
C THR A 583 -13.45 21.90 15.53
N ARG A 584 -13.29 23.14 16.04
CA ARG A 584 -14.39 24.14 16.13
C ARG A 584 -14.21 25.33 15.18
N GLY A 585 -13.17 25.33 14.36
CA GLY A 585 -12.90 26.30 13.30
C GLY A 585 -11.59 25.92 12.59
N GLU A 586 -11.69 25.51 11.32
CA GLU A 586 -10.61 25.08 10.40
C GLU A 586 -10.32 23.56 10.39
N TYR A 587 -11.01 22.82 9.51
CA TYR A 587 -10.73 21.41 9.22
C TYR A 587 -9.31 21.25 8.62
N SER A 588 -8.55 20.24 9.07
CA SER A 588 -7.19 19.92 8.60
C SER A 588 -7.19 18.62 7.77
N PRO A 589 -6.38 18.53 6.67
CA PRO A 589 -6.45 17.44 5.69
C PRO A 589 -5.91 16.08 6.17
N LEU A 590 -4.86 16.00 7.01
CA LEU A 590 -4.19 14.72 7.32
C LEU A 590 -5.02 13.71 8.14
N GLY A 591 -5.99 14.19 8.93
CA GLY A 591 -6.90 13.29 9.65
C GLY A 591 -8.05 12.79 8.76
N SER A 592 -8.35 13.54 7.70
CA SER A 592 -9.50 13.30 6.85
C SER A 592 -9.23 12.28 5.72
N GLU A 593 -7.97 12.06 5.36
CA GLU A 593 -7.53 11.10 4.32
C GLU A 593 -7.78 9.64 4.72
N VAL A 594 -7.79 9.34 6.03
CA VAL A 594 -8.08 7.99 6.53
C VAL A 594 -9.58 7.72 6.65
N ILE A 595 -10.38 8.79 6.71
CA ILE A 595 -11.85 8.73 6.80
C ILE A 595 -12.51 8.90 5.44
N SER A 596 -11.87 9.60 4.49
CA SER A 596 -12.32 9.68 3.09
C SER A 596 -12.36 8.32 2.41
N GLY A 597 -11.83 7.29 3.07
CA GLY A 597 -11.85 5.92 2.64
C GLY A 597 -13.22 5.25 2.53
N LEU A 598 -14.25 5.87 3.10
CA LEU A 598 -15.60 5.32 3.17
C LEU A 598 -16.57 6.48 2.97
N SER A 599 -17.06 6.65 1.74
CA SER A 599 -18.18 7.57 1.44
C SER A 599 -19.30 7.42 2.48
N ASP A 600 -19.53 6.19 2.93
CA ASP A 600 -20.55 5.83 3.92
C ASP A 600 -20.23 6.35 5.33
N VAL A 601 -18.95 6.46 5.69
CA VAL A 601 -18.52 7.03 6.98
C VAL A 601 -18.72 8.54 7.00
N ILE A 602 -18.36 9.23 5.90
CA ILE A 602 -18.63 10.67 5.76
C ILE A 602 -20.13 10.93 5.73
N PHE A 603 -20.88 10.15 4.93
CA PHE A 603 -22.32 10.28 4.82
C PHE A 603 -23.03 10.02 6.15
N ASP A 604 -22.62 8.97 6.90
CA ASP A 604 -23.17 8.71 8.22
C ASP A 604 -22.80 9.80 9.23
N HIS A 605 -21.57 10.33 9.15
CA HIS A 605 -21.15 11.47 9.97
C HIS A 605 -22.05 12.69 9.72
N ASP A 606 -22.23 13.09 8.46
CA ASP A 606 -23.09 14.21 8.07
C ASP A 606 -24.54 13.99 8.54
N ARG A 607 -25.04 12.76 8.41
CA ARG A 607 -26.37 12.37 8.90
C ARG A 607 -26.48 12.52 10.42
N ARG A 608 -25.47 12.07 11.19
CA ARG A 608 -25.42 12.23 12.66
C ARG A 608 -25.40 13.69 13.07
N MET A 609 -24.58 14.51 12.39
CA MET A 609 -24.51 15.94 12.64
C MET A 609 -25.84 16.63 12.34
N ALA A 610 -26.52 16.25 11.26
CA ALA A 610 -27.86 16.75 10.94
C ALA A 610 -28.90 16.34 12.01
N CYS A 611 -28.88 15.08 12.47
CA CYS A 611 -29.75 14.62 13.55
C CYS A 611 -29.52 15.42 14.84
N GLU A 612 -28.26 15.70 15.21
CA GLU A 612 -27.92 16.51 16.38
C GLU A 612 -28.43 17.95 16.26
N LEU A 613 -28.17 18.60 15.12
CA LEU A 613 -28.64 19.96 14.84
C LEU A 613 -30.17 20.07 14.89
N LEU A 614 -30.88 19.07 14.36
CA LEU A 614 -32.33 19.01 14.31
C LEU A 614 -32.96 18.41 15.59
N LYS A 615 -32.15 17.98 16.58
CA LYS A 615 -32.58 17.25 17.79
C LYS A 615 -33.43 16.00 17.51
N HIS A 616 -33.16 15.34 16.39
CA HIS A 616 -33.79 14.06 16.04
C HIS A 616 -32.97 12.88 16.57
N PRO A 617 -33.62 11.78 16.98
CA PRO A 617 -32.91 10.56 17.34
C PRO A 617 -32.23 9.97 16.10
N TYR A 618 -30.97 9.54 16.26
CA TYR A 618 -30.28 8.80 15.22
C TYR A 618 -30.78 7.35 15.20
N ILE A 619 -31.31 6.92 14.05
CA ILE A 619 -31.89 5.59 13.83
C ILE A 619 -31.24 4.99 12.58
N LEU A 620 -30.90 3.69 12.66
CA LEU A 620 -30.41 2.95 11.51
C LEU A 620 -31.58 2.61 10.58
N ASP A 621 -31.36 2.73 9.28
CA ASP A 621 -32.31 2.20 8.30
C ASP A 621 -32.15 0.68 8.14
N ASP A 622 -33.12 0.05 7.46
CA ASP A 622 -33.14 -1.40 7.25
C ASP A 622 -31.89 -1.90 6.51
N VAL A 623 -31.30 -1.08 5.63
CA VAL A 623 -30.09 -1.44 4.87
C VAL A 623 -28.89 -1.57 5.81
N GLN A 624 -28.74 -0.62 6.74
CA GLN A 624 -27.68 -0.65 7.75
C GLN A 624 -27.88 -1.80 8.75
N ILE A 625 -29.12 -2.11 9.11
CA ILE A 625 -29.43 -3.25 9.99
C ILE A 625 -29.10 -4.57 9.29
N ASP A 626 -29.49 -4.72 8.02
CA ASP A 626 -29.18 -5.91 7.21
C ASP A 626 -27.66 -6.12 7.05
N ALA A 627 -26.88 -5.04 6.93
CA ALA A 627 -25.42 -5.10 6.90
C ALA A 627 -24.79 -5.67 8.19
N ILE A 628 -25.46 -5.45 9.34
CA ILE A 628 -25.02 -5.94 10.66
C ILE A 628 -25.47 -7.39 10.90
N VAL A 629 -26.75 -7.68 10.64
CA VAL A 629 -27.38 -8.99 10.86
C VAL A 629 -26.89 -10.02 9.85
N LYS A 630 -26.54 -9.59 8.63
CA LYS A 630 -26.04 -10.41 7.52
C LYS A 630 -26.95 -11.61 7.24
N PRO A 631 -28.22 -11.39 6.83
CA PRO A 631 -29.16 -12.46 6.54
C PRO A 631 -28.57 -13.42 5.50
N GLN A 632 -28.67 -14.72 5.74
CA GLN A 632 -28.11 -15.72 4.84
C GLN A 632 -29.19 -16.19 3.87
N GLU A 633 -28.90 -16.10 2.58
CA GLU A 633 -29.71 -16.78 1.56
C GLU A 633 -29.63 -18.30 1.75
N ALA A 634 -30.76 -18.99 1.55
CA ALA A 634 -30.80 -20.44 1.61
C ALA A 634 -29.81 -21.03 0.58
N GLU A 635 -29.01 -22.02 0.97
CA GLU A 635 -28.06 -22.66 0.07
C GLU A 635 -28.57 -24.03 -0.39
N VAL A 636 -28.42 -24.32 -1.68
CA VAL A 636 -28.70 -25.64 -2.29
C VAL A 636 -27.44 -26.17 -2.96
N ASN A 637 -27.38 -27.49 -3.16
CA ASN A 637 -26.35 -28.08 -4.02
C ASN A 637 -26.65 -27.74 -5.48
N ALA A 638 -25.60 -27.46 -6.23
CA ALA A 638 -25.74 -27.18 -7.65
C ALA A 638 -26.42 -28.36 -8.36
N PRO A 639 -27.25 -28.09 -9.38
CA PRO A 639 -27.84 -29.13 -10.21
C PRO A 639 -26.76 -30.08 -10.77
N PRO A 640 -26.95 -31.41 -10.72
CA PRO A 640 -25.99 -32.34 -11.28
C PRO A 640 -25.82 -32.16 -12.80
N GLU A 641 -24.62 -32.43 -13.32
CA GLU A 641 -24.25 -32.08 -14.69
C GLU A 641 -25.13 -32.72 -15.77
N ASN A 642 -25.71 -33.89 -15.48
CA ASN A 642 -26.57 -34.64 -16.38
C ASN A 642 -27.91 -33.96 -16.68
N ILE A 643 -28.36 -33.03 -15.84
CA ILE A 643 -29.61 -32.29 -16.06
C ILE A 643 -29.37 -30.86 -16.58
N CYS A 644 -28.12 -30.40 -16.59
CA CYS A 644 -27.73 -29.08 -17.07
C CYS A 644 -27.85 -28.98 -18.60
N ASP A 645 -28.36 -27.84 -19.09
CA ASP A 645 -28.65 -27.64 -20.51
C ASP A 645 -27.48 -27.00 -21.27
N LYS A 646 -26.62 -26.24 -20.57
CA LYS A 646 -25.56 -25.43 -21.19
C LYS A 646 -24.34 -25.29 -20.28
N GLN A 647 -23.16 -25.18 -20.88
CA GLN A 647 -21.94 -24.78 -20.19
C GLN A 647 -21.62 -23.31 -20.50
N LEU A 648 -21.48 -22.48 -19.47
CA LEU A 648 -21.07 -21.08 -19.56
C LEU A 648 -19.59 -20.94 -19.21
N SER A 649 -18.89 -20.01 -19.86
CA SER A 649 -17.52 -19.63 -19.49
C SER A 649 -17.55 -18.25 -18.87
N LEU A 650 -17.31 -18.18 -17.56
CA LEU A 650 -17.16 -16.91 -16.83
C LEU A 650 -15.79 -16.30 -17.11
N LYS A 651 -15.75 -14.98 -17.19
CA LYS A 651 -14.53 -14.16 -17.26
C LYS A 651 -14.16 -13.66 -15.87
N GLY A 652 -12.86 -13.48 -15.62
CA GLY A 652 -12.31 -13.08 -14.32
C GLY A 652 -11.76 -14.27 -13.53
N PRO A 653 -11.51 -14.11 -12.20
CA PRO A 653 -11.85 -12.95 -11.36
C PRO A 653 -11.03 -11.70 -11.69
N THR A 654 -11.67 -10.53 -11.64
CA THR A 654 -11.04 -9.21 -11.83
C THR A 654 -11.32 -8.30 -10.63
N SER A 655 -10.40 -7.39 -10.31
CA SER A 655 -10.61 -6.34 -9.32
C SER A 655 -10.66 -4.97 -10.01
N PRO A 656 -11.59 -4.06 -9.64
CA PRO A 656 -11.59 -2.70 -10.13
C PRO A 656 -10.35 -1.91 -9.67
N LEU A 657 -9.68 -2.37 -8.61
CA LEU A 657 -8.45 -1.75 -8.11
C LEU A 657 -7.20 -2.10 -8.94
N THR A 658 -7.35 -2.81 -10.06
CA THR A 658 -6.20 -3.21 -10.88
C THR A 658 -5.54 -1.96 -11.48
N ALA A 659 -4.29 -1.71 -11.10
CA ALA A 659 -3.57 -0.52 -11.53
C ALA A 659 -2.99 -0.69 -12.94
N ASN A 660 -3.17 0.34 -13.77
CA ASN A 660 -2.46 0.49 -15.03
C ASN A 660 -1.15 1.25 -14.79
N LEU A 661 -0.11 0.90 -15.54
CA LEU A 661 1.21 1.52 -15.42
C LEU A 661 1.65 2.18 -16.71
N PHE A 662 2.33 3.31 -16.58
CA PHE A 662 2.88 4.10 -17.67
C PHE A 662 4.36 4.43 -17.42
N SER A 663 5.16 4.58 -18.46
CA SER A 663 6.54 5.05 -18.35
C SER A 663 6.62 6.57 -18.43
N LEU A 664 7.57 7.16 -17.69
CA LEU A 664 7.85 8.61 -17.71
C LEU A 664 8.87 9.02 -18.76
N THR A 665 9.64 8.06 -19.30
CA THR A 665 10.69 8.36 -20.29
C THR A 665 10.06 8.79 -21.61
N LYS A 666 10.64 9.80 -22.27
CA LYS A 666 10.10 10.35 -23.51
C LYS A 666 9.96 9.30 -24.62
N SER A 667 10.90 8.37 -24.75
CA SER A 667 10.85 7.27 -25.73
C SER A 667 9.71 6.26 -25.51
N ALA A 668 9.14 6.26 -24.31
CA ALA A 668 8.04 5.39 -23.91
C ALA A 668 6.79 6.17 -23.47
N SER A 669 6.75 7.48 -23.70
CA SER A 669 5.57 8.30 -23.48
C SER A 669 4.37 7.68 -24.22
N MET A 670 3.23 7.55 -23.54
CA MET A 670 2.00 6.91 -24.01
C MET A 670 2.02 5.37 -24.15
N LYS A 671 3.09 4.67 -23.76
CA LYS A 671 3.12 3.20 -23.79
C LYS A 671 2.67 2.59 -22.47
N ASN A 672 1.86 1.54 -22.55
CA ASN A 672 1.47 0.74 -21.40
C ASN A 672 2.65 -0.11 -20.92
N CYS A 673 2.86 -0.11 -19.61
CA CYS A 673 3.80 -0.98 -18.92
C CYS A 673 3.07 -2.18 -18.34
N ARG A 674 3.53 -3.39 -18.65
CA ARG A 674 3.08 -4.65 -18.05
C ARG A 674 4.18 -5.17 -17.14
N ILE A 675 3.78 -5.78 -16.03
CA ILE A 675 4.72 -6.44 -15.12
C ILE A 675 4.91 -7.89 -15.55
N GLU A 676 6.14 -8.39 -15.44
CA GLU A 676 6.48 -9.78 -15.71
C GLU A 676 5.68 -10.74 -14.82
N ARG A 677 5.26 -11.88 -15.39
CA ARG A 677 4.27 -12.78 -14.76
C ARG A 677 4.76 -13.43 -13.47
N ASN A 678 6.06 -13.60 -13.29
CA ASN A 678 6.66 -14.23 -12.13
C ASN A 678 7.01 -13.20 -11.03
N SER A 679 6.84 -11.90 -11.27
CA SER A 679 7.02 -10.87 -10.25
C SER A 679 5.98 -11.00 -9.12
N VAL A 680 6.39 -10.64 -7.90
CA VAL A 680 5.49 -10.45 -6.74
C VAL A 680 4.39 -9.43 -7.04
N ASN A 681 4.66 -8.47 -7.92
CA ASN A 681 3.74 -7.41 -8.32
C ASN A 681 3.01 -7.73 -9.64
N SER A 682 3.07 -8.97 -10.13
CA SER A 682 2.35 -9.39 -11.35
C SER A 682 0.83 -9.15 -11.26
N VAL A 683 0.29 -9.13 -10.04
CA VAL A 683 -1.01 -8.55 -9.71
C VAL A 683 -0.75 -7.26 -8.95
N LEU A 684 -0.94 -6.13 -9.63
CA LEU A 684 -0.80 -4.80 -9.05
C LEU A 684 -2.18 -4.22 -8.75
N LEU A 685 -2.49 -4.07 -7.48
CA LEU A 685 -3.74 -3.48 -7.01
C LEU A 685 -3.42 -2.17 -6.29
N ASP A 686 -4.22 -1.13 -6.55
CA ASP A 686 -4.10 0.13 -5.86
C ASP A 686 -4.66 0.01 -4.44
N ASN A 687 -3.74 -0.13 -3.49
CA ASN A 687 -4.04 -0.31 -2.07
C ASN A 687 -4.64 0.91 -1.38
N ASN A 688 -4.44 2.09 -1.96
CA ASN A 688 -4.94 3.37 -1.46
C ASN A 688 -5.60 4.11 -2.63
N TYR A 689 -6.58 3.49 -3.31
CA TYR A 689 -7.22 4.06 -4.50
C TYR A 689 -7.88 5.44 -4.30
N GLN A 690 -8.07 5.85 -3.04
CA GLN A 690 -8.57 7.17 -2.63
C GLN A 690 -7.47 8.21 -2.45
N ASP A 691 -6.21 7.79 -2.49
CA ASP A 691 -5.08 8.69 -2.54
C ASP A 691 -4.83 9.12 -4.00
N TYR A 692 -4.93 10.43 -4.20
CA TYR A 692 -4.72 11.12 -5.48
C TYR A 692 -3.24 11.42 -5.76
N HIS A 693 -2.35 11.20 -4.79
CA HIS A 693 -0.92 11.38 -4.99
C HIS A 693 -0.35 10.34 -5.96
N GLN A 694 0.67 10.77 -6.70
CA GLN A 694 1.26 9.95 -7.73
C GLN A 694 2.07 8.79 -7.13
N LYS A 695 1.60 7.57 -7.37
CA LYS A 695 2.30 6.34 -6.97
C LYS A 695 3.28 5.90 -8.05
N MET A 696 4.38 5.30 -7.62
CA MET A 696 5.43 4.83 -8.52
C MET A 696 5.91 3.41 -8.20
N LEU A 697 6.47 2.77 -9.21
CA LEU A 697 7.14 1.48 -9.18
C LEU A 697 8.49 1.60 -9.90
N VAL A 698 9.49 0.89 -9.39
CA VAL A 698 10.83 0.82 -9.99
C VAL A 698 11.03 -0.57 -10.57
N ALA A 699 11.57 -0.66 -11.79
CA ALA A 699 11.93 -1.91 -12.43
C ALA A 699 13.45 -2.01 -12.61
N THR A 700 14.04 -3.18 -12.37
CA THR A 700 15.47 -3.41 -12.65
C THR A 700 15.76 -3.34 -14.15
N HIS A 701 14.89 -3.95 -14.97
CA HIS A 701 15.02 -3.95 -16.43
C HIS A 701 13.67 -3.75 -17.12
N ILE A 702 13.73 -3.10 -18.28
CA ILE A 702 12.58 -2.87 -19.17
C ILE A 702 12.88 -3.53 -20.51
N LYS A 703 11.94 -4.35 -21.02
CA LYS A 703 12.03 -4.92 -22.38
C LYS A 703 10.82 -4.50 -23.19
N LYS A 704 11.02 -4.24 -24.49
CA LYS A 704 9.90 -4.01 -25.43
C LYS A 704 9.27 -5.36 -25.80
N SER A 705 7.95 -5.47 -25.68
CA SER A 705 7.17 -6.59 -26.17
C SER A 705 6.96 -6.50 -27.68
N GLY A 706 6.69 -7.63 -28.35
CA GLY A 706 6.41 -7.67 -29.79
C GLY A 706 5.21 -6.80 -30.22
N ASN A 707 4.31 -6.50 -29.28
CA ASN A 707 3.13 -5.65 -29.50
C ASN A 707 3.39 -4.15 -29.25
N GLY A 708 4.62 -3.76 -28.89
CA GLY A 708 5.00 -2.37 -28.58
C GLY A 708 4.89 -1.96 -27.10
N ASP A 709 4.15 -2.73 -26.28
CA ASP A 709 4.08 -2.55 -24.82
C ASP A 709 5.45 -2.75 -24.15
N LEU A 710 5.66 -2.13 -22.98
CA LEU A 710 6.85 -2.37 -22.16
C LEU A 710 6.60 -3.47 -21.13
N LEU A 711 7.58 -4.34 -20.93
CA LEU A 711 7.56 -5.39 -19.92
C LEU A 711 8.61 -5.11 -18.84
N LEU A 712 8.14 -4.95 -17.61
CA LEU A 712 8.93 -4.61 -16.43
C LEU A 712 9.35 -5.87 -15.68
N TYR A 713 10.65 -6.02 -15.43
CA TYR A 713 11.22 -7.17 -14.73
C TYR A 713 11.78 -6.76 -13.36
N GLN A 714 11.65 -7.65 -12.38
CA GLN A 714 12.18 -7.50 -11.01
C GLN A 714 11.78 -6.15 -10.41
N THR A 715 10.50 -6.06 -10.04
CA THR A 715 9.86 -4.78 -9.72
C THR A 715 9.81 -4.53 -8.22
N THR A 716 9.81 -3.26 -7.85
CA THR A 716 9.60 -2.79 -6.48
C THR A 716 8.58 -1.69 -6.44
N VAL A 717 7.47 -1.91 -5.74
CA VAL A 717 6.49 -0.89 -5.40
C VAL A 717 7.11 0.07 -4.38
N MET A 718 7.08 1.36 -4.67
CA MET A 718 7.62 2.37 -3.76
C MET A 718 6.60 2.72 -2.67
N PRO A 719 7.05 3.17 -1.48
CA PRO A 719 6.14 3.64 -0.45
C PRO A 719 5.30 4.81 -0.99
N ASN A 720 4.04 4.87 -0.56
CA ASN A 720 3.13 5.93 -0.94
C ASN A 720 3.40 7.19 -0.11
N ILE A 721 4.42 7.95 -0.51
CA ILE A 721 4.83 9.21 0.12
C ILE A 721 4.65 10.33 -0.94
N PRO A 722 3.89 11.39 -0.64
CA PRO A 722 3.69 12.51 -1.57
C PRO A 722 5.00 13.08 -2.09
N GLY A 723 5.10 13.32 -3.40
CA GLY A 723 6.30 13.86 -4.06
C GLY A 723 7.54 12.96 -4.07
N LEU A 724 7.47 11.73 -3.56
CA LEU A 724 8.62 10.82 -3.48
C LEU A 724 9.28 10.58 -4.84
N MET A 725 8.48 10.46 -5.90
CA MET A 725 8.99 10.29 -7.26
C MET A 725 9.85 11.47 -7.71
N ALA A 726 9.39 12.69 -7.45
CA ALA A 726 10.14 13.90 -7.80
C ALA A 726 11.44 13.98 -6.98
N LEU A 727 11.36 13.74 -5.66
CA LEU A 727 12.52 13.72 -4.77
C LEU A 727 13.57 12.70 -5.23
N LEU A 728 13.18 11.44 -5.47
CA LEU A 728 14.12 10.39 -5.89
C LEU A 728 14.73 10.70 -7.25
N SER A 729 13.94 11.22 -8.19
CA SER A 729 14.44 11.62 -9.50
C SER A 729 15.49 12.73 -9.37
N LEU A 730 15.23 13.76 -8.56
CA LEU A 730 16.16 14.86 -8.29
C LEU A 730 17.44 14.41 -7.54
N ILE A 731 17.34 13.43 -6.65
CA ILE A 731 18.51 12.91 -5.92
C ILE A 731 19.47 12.18 -6.86
N PHE A 732 18.96 11.44 -7.84
CA PHE A 732 19.78 10.52 -8.64
C PHE A 732 19.98 10.92 -10.11
N CYS A 733 19.25 11.92 -10.63
CA CYS A 733 19.43 12.38 -12.00
C CYS A 733 20.78 13.11 -12.18
N PRO A 734 21.39 13.06 -13.37
CA PRO A 734 22.57 13.88 -13.66
C PRO A 734 22.25 15.38 -13.59
N THR A 735 21.18 15.80 -14.29
CA THR A 735 20.75 17.18 -14.43
C THR A 735 19.24 17.30 -14.25
N ALA A 736 18.77 18.45 -13.79
CA ALA A 736 17.35 18.78 -13.73
C ALA A 736 17.08 20.22 -14.20
N GLU A 737 15.97 20.43 -14.90
CA GLU A 737 15.42 21.74 -15.22
C GLU A 737 14.06 21.90 -14.54
N PHE A 738 13.84 23.03 -13.87
CA PHE A 738 12.63 23.30 -13.12
C PHE A 738 11.68 24.17 -13.94
N CYS A 739 10.44 23.71 -14.12
CA CYS A 739 9.39 24.49 -14.77
C CYS A 739 8.54 25.20 -13.73
N ARG A 740 8.33 26.51 -13.91
CA ARG A 740 7.48 27.34 -13.06
C ARG A 740 6.09 27.52 -13.66
N ASP A 741 5.13 27.90 -12.83
CA ASP A 741 3.85 28.43 -13.28
C ASP A 741 3.99 29.78 -13.99
N SER A 742 2.91 30.26 -14.61
CA SER A 742 2.85 31.54 -15.34
C SER A 742 3.34 32.72 -14.52
N ASP A 743 3.12 32.67 -13.21
CA ASP A 743 3.34 33.76 -12.27
C ASP A 743 4.65 33.61 -11.49
N ASN A 744 5.44 32.58 -11.79
CA ASN A 744 6.71 32.24 -11.13
C ASN A 744 6.61 32.02 -9.61
N SER A 745 5.43 31.69 -9.09
CA SER A 745 5.16 31.50 -7.66
C SER A 745 5.55 30.10 -7.18
N ARG A 746 5.52 29.09 -8.06
CA ARG A 746 5.81 27.69 -7.71
C ARG A 746 6.39 26.89 -8.88
N PHE A 747 7.06 25.79 -8.55
CA PHE A 747 7.39 24.76 -9.53
C PHE A 747 6.16 23.89 -9.82
N ILE A 748 5.89 23.63 -11.09
CA ILE A 748 4.76 22.80 -11.56
C ILE A 748 5.22 21.45 -12.09
N SER A 749 6.44 21.38 -12.61
CA SER A 749 7.05 20.15 -13.11
C SER A 749 8.57 20.27 -13.12
N VAL A 750 9.23 19.13 -13.20
CA VAL A 750 10.69 19.04 -13.32
C VAL A 750 11.03 18.13 -14.50
N LEU A 751 11.92 18.59 -15.37
CA LEU A 751 12.54 17.77 -16.39
C LEU A 751 13.85 17.19 -15.83
N THR A 752 13.98 15.88 -15.81
CA THR A 752 15.20 15.20 -15.33
C THR A 752 15.82 14.36 -16.45
N GLY A 753 17.14 14.29 -16.49
CA GLY A 753 17.87 13.51 -17.50
C GLY A 753 19.34 13.86 -17.54
N LEU A 754 20.00 13.55 -18.67
CA LEU A 754 21.42 13.87 -18.86
C LEU A 754 21.64 15.38 -19.06
N GLY A 755 20.63 16.09 -19.56
CA GLY A 755 20.66 17.53 -19.83
C GLY A 755 20.95 17.86 -21.29
N SER A 756 21.26 19.12 -21.57
CA SER A 756 21.53 19.65 -22.92
C SER A 756 23.01 19.89 -23.16
N LYS A 757 23.43 19.96 -24.43
CA LYS A 757 24.83 20.30 -24.77
C LYS A 757 25.13 21.73 -24.30
N PRO A 758 26.31 22.00 -23.70
CA PRO A 758 26.65 23.31 -23.15
C PRO A 758 26.42 24.45 -24.15
N GLY A 759 25.74 25.52 -23.71
CA GLY A 759 25.43 26.69 -24.54
C GLY A 759 24.34 26.47 -25.60
N THR A 760 23.70 25.29 -25.64
CA THR A 760 22.61 24.98 -26.57
C THR A 760 21.36 24.47 -25.83
N LYS A 761 20.23 24.37 -26.54
CA LYS A 761 19.00 23.72 -26.04
C LYS A 761 18.80 22.31 -26.62
N ILE A 762 19.87 21.69 -27.12
CA ILE A 762 19.79 20.38 -27.77
C ILE A 762 20.01 19.32 -26.69
N PRO A 763 19.05 18.40 -26.46
CA PRO A 763 19.20 17.33 -25.47
C PRO A 763 20.35 16.39 -25.83
N MET A 764 21.10 15.94 -24.83
CA MET A 764 22.16 14.95 -25.01
C MET A 764 21.61 13.53 -25.12
N PHE A 765 20.54 13.22 -24.37
CA PHE A 765 19.94 11.88 -24.34
C PHE A 765 18.42 11.94 -24.21
N GLU A 766 17.78 12.53 -25.23
CA GLU A 766 16.34 12.84 -25.26
C GLU A 766 15.42 11.66 -24.94
N GLU A 767 15.80 10.44 -25.34
CA GLU A 767 15.00 9.23 -25.15
C GLU A 767 14.75 8.87 -23.68
N HIS A 768 15.68 9.26 -22.80
CA HIS A 768 15.69 8.96 -21.37
C HIS A 768 15.19 10.13 -20.51
N ASP A 769 14.99 11.31 -21.08
CA ASP A 769 14.47 12.46 -20.36
C ASP A 769 13.06 12.15 -19.80
N MET A 770 12.84 12.49 -18.53
CA MET A 770 11.58 12.32 -17.83
C MET A 770 11.02 13.67 -17.40
N GLN A 771 9.82 13.99 -17.85
CA GLN A 771 9.05 15.14 -17.36
C GLN A 771 8.14 14.70 -16.23
N ILE A 772 8.38 15.24 -15.04
CA ILE A 772 7.71 14.83 -13.81
C ILE A 772 6.80 15.96 -13.33
N PRO A 773 5.46 15.78 -13.35
CA PRO A 773 4.56 16.74 -12.72
C PRO A 773 4.74 16.74 -11.20
N LEU A 774 4.67 17.92 -10.57
CA LEU A 774 4.78 18.06 -9.12
C LEU A 774 3.40 18.10 -8.48
N ASP A 775 3.13 17.12 -7.61
CA ASP A 775 1.94 17.05 -6.76
C ASP A 775 2.18 17.66 -5.37
N ILE A 776 3.39 18.16 -5.11
CA ILE A 776 3.79 18.84 -3.87
C ILE A 776 4.48 20.17 -4.17
N LYS A 777 4.44 21.10 -3.20
CA LYS A 777 5.25 22.32 -3.25
C LYS A 777 6.71 21.97 -2.93
N LEU A 778 7.58 22.11 -3.92
CA LEU A 778 9.03 22.13 -3.72
C LEU A 778 9.50 23.57 -3.55
N ASP A 779 10.27 23.84 -2.50
CA ASP A 779 10.91 25.14 -2.27
C ASP A 779 12.44 25.05 -2.36
N HIS A 780 13.12 26.18 -2.12
CA HIS A 780 14.58 26.24 -2.19
C HIS A 780 15.27 25.45 -1.08
N ASP A 781 14.66 25.35 0.10
CA ASP A 781 15.22 24.59 1.23
C ASP A 781 15.24 23.09 0.90
N ASP A 782 14.21 22.61 0.20
CA ASP A 782 14.14 21.23 -0.29
C ASP A 782 15.26 20.94 -1.30
N ILE A 783 15.51 21.86 -2.23
CA ILE A 783 16.58 21.73 -3.25
C ILE A 783 17.96 21.80 -2.60
N GLU A 784 18.14 22.68 -1.61
CA GLU A 784 19.38 22.72 -0.83
C GLU A 784 19.61 21.40 -0.09
N CYS A 785 18.57 20.84 0.53
CA CYS A 785 18.62 19.53 1.20
C CYS A 785 19.06 18.42 0.21
N ILE A 786 18.49 18.40 -1.00
CA ILE A 786 18.87 17.48 -2.07
C ILE A 786 20.33 17.69 -2.47
N ASN A 787 20.78 18.94 -2.64
CA ASN A 787 22.17 19.23 -2.97
C ASN A 787 23.14 18.83 -1.84
N GLN A 788 22.77 19.00 -0.57
CA GLN A 788 23.55 18.51 0.56
C GLN A 788 23.66 16.98 0.58
N LEU A 789 22.60 16.28 0.17
CA LEU A 789 22.61 14.83 0.00
C LEU A 789 23.55 14.42 -1.14
N ARG A 790 23.39 15.04 -2.32
CA ARG A 790 24.25 14.80 -3.50
C ARG A 790 25.72 15.10 -3.21
N TYR A 791 26.02 16.18 -2.50
CA TYR A 791 27.36 16.50 -2.00
C TYR A 791 27.94 15.38 -1.14
N SER A 792 27.15 14.89 -0.18
CA SER A 792 27.60 13.86 0.76
C SER A 792 27.85 12.54 0.04
N MET A 793 27.02 12.20 -0.95
CA MET A 793 27.19 11.04 -1.82
C MET A 793 28.45 11.15 -2.69
N SER A 794 28.64 12.29 -3.39
CA SER A 794 29.85 12.54 -4.19
C SER A 794 31.10 12.52 -3.33
N SER A 795 31.07 13.10 -2.13
CA SER A 795 32.22 13.14 -1.21
C SER A 795 32.69 11.75 -0.77
N LEU A 796 31.79 10.76 -0.69
CA LEU A 796 32.15 9.37 -0.38
C LEU A 796 32.83 8.65 -1.55
N LEU A 797 32.60 9.10 -2.79
CA LEU A 797 32.98 8.40 -4.02
C LEU A 797 34.04 9.17 -4.84
N LEU A 798 34.43 10.36 -4.41
CA LEU A 798 35.37 11.21 -5.13
C LEU A 798 36.79 10.63 -5.08
N LEU A 799 37.43 10.52 -6.26
CA LEU A 799 38.86 10.24 -6.37
C LEU A 799 39.65 11.55 -6.28
N ARG A 800 40.66 11.62 -5.41
CA ARG A 800 41.61 12.74 -5.40
C ARG A 800 42.77 12.45 -6.36
N ASN A 801 43.47 13.48 -6.80
CA ASN A 801 44.54 13.36 -7.80
C ASN A 801 45.54 12.26 -7.43
N GLY A 802 45.70 11.28 -8.32
CA GLY A 802 46.60 10.13 -8.16
C GLY A 802 46.04 8.94 -7.37
N GLN A 803 44.79 9.00 -6.89
CA GLN A 803 44.15 7.88 -6.19
C GLN A 803 43.36 6.97 -7.13
N ASP A 804 43.49 5.66 -6.92
CA ASP A 804 42.63 4.65 -7.57
C ASP A 804 41.37 4.31 -6.78
N VAL A 805 41.40 4.56 -5.47
CA VAL A 805 40.34 4.26 -4.51
C VAL A 805 40.17 5.45 -3.57
N PRO A 806 38.93 5.84 -3.18
CA PRO A 806 38.70 6.89 -2.20
C PRO A 806 39.31 6.53 -0.83
N GLU A 807 40.31 7.31 -0.40
CA GLU A 807 40.91 7.17 0.93
C GLU A 807 40.15 8.06 1.93
N LEU A 808 39.19 7.46 2.64
CA LEU A 808 38.42 8.14 3.68
C LEU A 808 38.44 7.32 4.97
N GLU A 809 38.80 7.94 6.09
CA GLU A 809 38.81 7.29 7.41
C GLU A 809 37.41 6.78 7.79
N ASN A 810 37.34 5.66 8.52
CA ASN A 810 36.08 5.03 8.96
C ASN A 810 35.14 6.00 9.68
N HIS A 811 35.68 6.89 10.52
CA HIS A 811 34.89 7.89 11.24
C HIS A 811 34.26 8.94 10.31
N ALA A 812 35.01 9.39 9.31
CA ALA A 812 34.50 10.32 8.30
C ALA A 812 33.44 9.64 7.41
N ARG A 813 33.67 8.38 7.02
CA ARG A 813 32.71 7.58 6.25
C ARG A 813 31.40 7.42 7.01
N TYR A 814 31.49 7.04 8.28
CA TYR A 814 30.34 6.92 9.18
C TYR A 814 29.55 8.23 9.28
N LYS A 815 30.21 9.37 9.53
CA LYS A 815 29.54 10.67 9.61
C LYS A 815 28.80 11.05 8.34
N LEU A 816 29.41 10.82 7.16
CA LEU A 816 28.77 11.09 5.88
C LEU A 816 27.58 10.15 5.64
N GLN A 817 27.75 8.86 5.90
CA GLN A 817 26.67 7.87 5.81
C GLN A 817 25.50 8.16 6.76
N GLN A 818 25.80 8.60 7.99
CA GLN A 818 24.77 9.06 8.92
C GLN A 818 24.05 10.29 8.38
N LYS A 819 24.77 11.30 7.89
CA LYS A 819 24.17 12.50 7.29
C LYS A 819 23.27 12.13 6.11
N ILE A 820 23.70 11.23 5.23
CA ILE A 820 22.90 10.72 4.10
C ILE A 820 21.62 10.06 4.62
N ARG A 821 21.74 9.17 5.61
CA ARG A 821 20.59 8.51 6.23
C ARG A 821 19.63 9.52 6.87
N ASP A 822 20.14 10.47 7.64
CA ASP A 822 19.33 11.46 8.35
C ASP A 822 18.62 12.39 7.36
N LEU A 823 19.26 12.79 6.27
CA LEU A 823 18.63 13.58 5.20
C LEU A 823 17.58 12.77 4.43
N THR A 824 17.81 11.47 4.23
CA THR A 824 16.88 10.56 3.52
C THR A 824 15.65 10.22 4.37
N LEU A 825 15.85 10.02 5.68
CA LEU A 825 14.81 9.70 6.65
C LEU A 825 14.20 10.95 7.30
N LYS A 826 14.74 12.14 7.00
CA LYS A 826 14.17 13.41 7.45
C LYS A 826 12.72 13.37 7.03
N LYS A 827 11.82 13.49 8.00
CA LYS A 827 10.41 13.69 7.71
C LYS A 827 10.35 14.96 6.89
N PHE A 828 10.17 14.83 5.58
CA PHE A 828 9.47 15.82 4.80
C PHE A 828 8.01 15.57 5.18
N PRO A 829 7.44 16.20 6.24
CA PRO A 829 6.00 16.26 6.26
C PRO A 829 5.60 16.81 4.88
N PRO A 830 4.56 16.29 4.22
CA PRO A 830 3.91 17.09 3.19
C PRO A 830 3.63 18.43 3.90
N LYS A 831 4.33 19.50 3.52
CA LYS A 831 4.05 20.81 4.10
C LYS A 831 2.63 21.11 3.60
N PRO A 832 1.59 21.11 4.46
CA PRO A 832 0.29 21.58 4.01
C PRO A 832 0.47 23.02 3.50
N PHE A 833 -0.36 23.45 2.54
CA PHE A 833 -0.39 24.83 2.10
C PHE A 833 -0.56 25.74 3.33
N VAL A 834 0.54 26.32 3.79
CA VAL A 834 0.55 27.30 4.86
C VAL A 834 1.48 28.42 4.42
N TRP A 835 0.89 29.59 4.29
CA TRP A 835 1.56 30.81 3.90
C TRP A 835 2.57 31.28 4.95
N ASN A 836 3.59 32.01 4.50
CA ASN A 836 4.64 32.65 5.31
C ASN A 836 5.58 31.71 6.09
N GLN A 837 6.40 30.94 5.37
CA GLN A 837 7.67 30.45 5.92
C GLN A 837 8.84 30.80 4.98
N CYS A 838 9.83 31.46 5.59
CA CYS A 838 11.15 31.88 5.11
C CYS A 838 11.29 33.26 4.45
N ASP A 839 11.90 34.16 5.23
CA ASP A 839 12.66 35.33 4.79
C ASP A 839 13.97 34.91 4.11
N VAL A 840 14.32 35.60 3.01
CA VAL A 840 15.65 36.13 2.61
C VAL A 840 15.75 36.24 1.07
N LYS A 841 16.12 37.43 0.57
CA LYS A 841 16.48 37.73 -0.85
C LYS A 841 17.96 37.42 -1.10
N PRO A 842 18.38 36.81 -2.24
CA PRO A 842 19.45 37.45 -3.06
C PRO A 842 19.53 37.00 -4.54
N THR A 843 19.32 37.88 -5.54
CA THR A 843 19.68 37.84 -7.01
C THR A 843 19.46 36.58 -7.90
N GLU A 844 18.80 36.73 -9.06
CA GLU A 844 17.96 35.79 -9.87
C GLU A 844 18.36 34.32 -10.19
N LEU A 845 19.51 33.81 -9.74
CA LEU A 845 19.84 32.37 -9.76
C LEU A 845 20.58 32.01 -8.46
N LEU A 846 20.17 30.92 -7.79
CA LEU A 846 21.00 30.33 -6.72
C LEU A 846 22.05 29.42 -7.36
N GLN A 847 23.10 30.03 -7.93
CA GLN A 847 24.27 29.28 -8.37
C GLN A 847 25.07 28.84 -7.15
N ILE A 848 25.02 27.55 -6.83
CA ILE A 848 25.97 26.95 -5.89
C ILE A 848 27.24 26.66 -6.69
N SER A 849 28.37 27.25 -6.28
CA SER A 849 29.68 26.98 -6.88
C SER A 849 29.97 25.49 -6.82
N ASP A 850 30.42 24.88 -7.92
CA ASP A 850 30.84 23.48 -7.91
C ASP A 850 32.11 23.33 -7.05
N LEU A 851 31.98 22.75 -5.85
CA LEU A 851 33.11 22.52 -4.95
C LEU A 851 34.10 21.46 -5.47
N HIS A 852 33.71 20.68 -6.48
CA HIS A 852 34.50 19.56 -7.00
C HIS A 852 35.11 19.84 -8.39
N ASN A 853 35.08 21.09 -8.88
CA ASN A 853 35.69 21.51 -10.16
C ASN A 853 35.35 20.59 -11.35
N GLY A 854 34.09 20.17 -11.48
CA GLY A 854 33.61 19.32 -12.57
C GLY A 854 33.78 17.81 -12.36
N ALA A 855 34.38 17.37 -11.24
CA ALA A 855 34.60 15.96 -10.93
C ALA A 855 33.46 15.30 -10.13
N SER A 856 32.36 16.03 -9.85
CA SER A 856 31.24 15.50 -9.07
C SER A 856 30.45 14.45 -9.86
N ILE A 857 30.25 13.28 -9.25
CA ILE A 857 29.42 12.20 -9.81
C ILE A 857 27.93 12.57 -9.73
N PHE A 858 27.53 13.29 -8.67
CA PHE A 858 26.20 13.86 -8.48
C PHE A 858 26.32 15.40 -8.44
N PRO A 859 26.31 16.09 -9.59
CA PRO A 859 26.45 17.55 -9.66
C PRO A 859 25.33 18.28 -8.91
N PHE A 860 25.57 19.52 -8.46
CA PHE A 860 24.50 20.31 -7.85
C PHE A 860 23.41 20.69 -8.85
N LEU A 861 22.18 20.61 -8.38
CA LEU A 861 21.02 21.11 -9.10
C LEU A 861 20.93 22.62 -8.91
N THR A 862 20.68 23.33 -10.01
CA THR A 862 20.42 24.77 -10.00
C THR A 862 18.93 25.00 -10.17
N SER A 863 18.32 25.75 -9.26
CA SER A 863 16.89 26.07 -9.31
C SER A 863 16.63 27.49 -9.79
N LEU A 864 15.47 27.71 -10.39
CA LEU A 864 14.99 29.05 -10.71
C LEU A 864 14.42 29.70 -9.47
N LYS A 865 14.57 31.02 -9.33
CA LYS A 865 13.88 31.72 -8.26
C LYS A 865 12.38 31.70 -8.40
N LEU A 866 11.72 31.55 -7.26
CA LEU A 866 10.29 31.77 -7.12
C LEU A 866 10.08 33.22 -6.67
N ASP A 867 9.07 33.89 -7.21
CA ASP A 867 8.65 35.23 -6.81
C ASP A 867 7.48 35.12 -5.81
N PRO A 868 7.70 35.35 -4.51
CA PRO A 868 6.65 35.26 -3.50
C PRO A 868 5.63 36.41 -3.58
N MET A 869 5.94 37.51 -4.28
CA MET A 869 5.09 38.71 -4.32
C MET A 869 3.96 38.60 -5.36
N ALA A 870 4.11 37.76 -6.39
CA ALA A 870 3.04 37.47 -7.36
C ALA A 870 1.80 36.80 -6.72
N THR A 871 2.02 36.12 -5.58
CA THR A 871 1.00 35.40 -4.84
C THR A 871 0.02 36.31 -4.08
N GLU A 872 0.37 37.55 -3.72
CA GLU A 872 -0.54 38.49 -3.04
C GLU A 872 -1.67 38.98 -3.98
N GLU A 873 -1.32 39.38 -5.21
CA GLU A 873 -2.28 39.86 -6.21
C GLU A 873 -3.23 38.74 -6.69
N GLN A 874 -2.74 37.50 -6.77
CA GLN A 874 -3.56 36.32 -7.03
C GLN A 874 -4.48 35.96 -5.85
N THR A 875 -4.00 36.07 -4.61
CA THR A 875 -4.81 35.81 -3.41
C THR A 875 -5.95 36.80 -3.31
N GLU A 876 -5.72 38.08 -3.63
CA GLU A 876 -6.80 39.07 -3.73
C GLU A 876 -7.82 38.72 -4.82
N ARG A 877 -7.35 38.27 -5.99
CA ARG A 877 -8.22 37.85 -7.10
C ARG A 877 -9.05 36.60 -6.76
N LEU A 878 -8.45 35.60 -6.11
CA LEU A 878 -9.13 34.38 -5.65
C LEU A 878 -10.13 34.71 -4.52
N ASN A 879 -9.74 35.57 -3.56
CA ASN A 879 -10.63 36.04 -2.49
C ASN A 879 -11.82 36.82 -3.06
N LYS A 880 -11.63 37.60 -4.13
CA LYS A 880 -12.73 38.28 -4.84
C LYS A 880 -13.66 37.28 -5.53
N SER A 881 -13.12 36.25 -6.19
CA SER A 881 -13.93 35.18 -6.80
C SER A 881 -14.75 34.41 -5.77
N CYS A 882 -14.19 34.11 -4.58
CA CYS A 882 -14.95 33.51 -3.47
C CYS A 882 -16.08 34.43 -2.98
N LYS A 883 -15.82 35.73 -2.79
CA LYS A 883 -16.86 36.71 -2.42
C LYS A 883 -18.03 36.70 -3.40
N GLU A 884 -17.74 36.72 -4.70
CA GLU A 884 -18.76 36.70 -5.75
C GLU A 884 -19.63 35.43 -5.68
N LEU A 885 -19.06 34.26 -5.35
CA LEU A 885 -19.84 33.03 -5.18
C LEU A 885 -20.77 33.08 -3.96
N TYR A 886 -20.33 33.61 -2.81
CA TYR A 886 -21.19 33.79 -1.63
C TYR A 886 -22.25 34.87 -1.83
N GLU A 887 -21.96 35.92 -2.59
CA GLU A 887 -22.96 36.92 -3.00
C GLU A 887 -24.05 36.32 -3.90
N ILE A 888 -23.70 35.42 -4.82
CA ILE A 888 -24.69 34.69 -5.63
C ILE A 888 -25.59 33.81 -4.74
N ILE A 889 -25.03 33.19 -3.69
CA ILE A 889 -25.79 32.38 -2.72
C ILE A 889 -26.77 33.27 -1.92
N SER A 890 -26.31 34.43 -1.46
CA SER A 890 -27.10 35.34 -0.61
C SER A 890 -28.20 36.07 -1.38
N ILE A 891 -27.90 36.54 -2.60
CA ILE A 891 -28.86 37.22 -3.49
C ILE A 891 -29.77 36.21 -4.22
N ASN A 892 -29.40 34.94 -4.20
CA ASN A 892 -30.12 33.82 -4.82
C ASN A 892 -30.39 34.03 -6.32
N ARG A 893 -29.45 34.66 -7.02
CA ARG A 893 -29.55 35.01 -8.45
C ARG A 893 -28.19 34.88 -9.12
N ILE A 894 -28.15 34.16 -10.24
CA ILE A 894 -26.96 34.00 -11.09
C ILE A 894 -27.20 34.68 -12.45
N GLN A 895 -26.14 35.20 -13.08
CA GLN A 895 -26.23 35.75 -14.43
C GLN A 895 -26.47 34.64 -15.47
N LYS A 896 -27.03 34.99 -16.63
CA LYS A 896 -27.44 34.02 -17.68
C LYS A 896 -26.28 33.16 -18.21
N ASP A 897 -25.05 33.65 -18.12
CA ASP A 897 -23.88 32.97 -18.66
C ASP A 897 -23.21 32.03 -17.64
N GLY A 898 -23.72 31.92 -16.40
CA GLY A 898 -23.10 31.12 -15.33
C GLY A 898 -21.91 31.83 -14.67
N VAL A 899 -21.24 31.14 -13.75
CA VAL A 899 -20.05 31.67 -13.05
C VAL A 899 -18.94 30.61 -13.03
N LYS A 900 -17.70 31.03 -13.27
CA LYS A 900 -16.52 30.17 -13.14
C LYS A 900 -15.89 30.38 -11.77
N CYS A 901 -15.80 29.32 -10.97
CA CYS A 901 -15.02 29.35 -9.74
C CYS A 901 -13.52 29.34 -10.10
N LEU A 902 -12.79 30.42 -9.77
CA LEU A 902 -11.36 30.50 -10.04
C LEU A 902 -10.52 29.65 -9.07
N LEU A 903 -11.04 29.31 -7.88
CA LEU A 903 -10.36 28.37 -6.98
C LEU A 903 -10.42 26.94 -7.52
N CYS A 904 -11.59 26.51 -7.98
CA CYS A 904 -11.85 25.12 -8.35
C CYS A 904 -11.75 24.83 -9.85
N ASP A 905 -11.54 25.88 -10.66
CA ASP A 905 -11.64 25.86 -12.11
C ASP A 905 -12.97 25.28 -12.65
N ALA A 906 -14.03 25.37 -11.86
CA ALA A 906 -15.32 24.74 -12.14
C ALA A 906 -16.34 25.76 -12.68
N TYR A 907 -17.09 25.40 -13.72
CA TYR A 907 -18.14 26.24 -14.30
C TYR A 907 -19.52 25.88 -13.74
N LEU A 908 -20.25 26.88 -13.23
CA LEU A 908 -21.48 26.70 -12.45
C LEU A 908 -22.63 27.44 -13.12
N ASN A 909 -23.65 26.70 -13.55
CA ASN A 909 -24.75 27.21 -14.39
C ASN A 909 -26.03 27.53 -13.62
N GLY A 910 -26.05 27.28 -12.30
CA GLY A 910 -27.23 27.51 -11.46
C GLY A 910 -26.88 27.74 -10.00
N VAL A 911 -27.74 28.48 -9.28
CA VAL A 911 -27.53 28.85 -7.88
C VAL A 911 -27.45 27.61 -6.96
N ILE A 912 -28.20 26.55 -7.27
CA ILE A 912 -28.12 25.26 -6.54
C ILE A 912 -26.75 24.61 -6.74
N GLN A 913 -26.18 24.69 -7.95
CA GLN A 913 -24.83 24.18 -8.23
C GLN A 913 -23.78 25.00 -7.49
N VAL A 914 -23.93 26.34 -7.42
CA VAL A 914 -23.04 27.20 -6.63
C VAL A 914 -23.10 26.86 -5.14
N ARG A 915 -24.31 26.65 -4.58
CA ARG A 915 -24.46 26.22 -3.19
C ARG A 915 -23.76 24.89 -2.93
N LEU A 916 -24.07 23.87 -3.72
CA LEU A 916 -23.44 22.55 -3.58
C LEU A 916 -21.92 22.64 -3.73
N HIS A 917 -21.44 23.42 -4.71
CA HIS A 917 -20.03 23.61 -5.00
C HIS A 917 -19.25 24.25 -3.84
N VAL A 918 -19.76 25.33 -3.27
CA VAL A 918 -19.11 26.04 -2.15
C VAL A 918 -19.11 25.18 -0.86
N PHE A 919 -20.00 24.19 -0.76
CA PHE A 919 -19.97 23.18 0.30
C PHE A 919 -19.13 21.94 -0.02
N THR A 920 -18.55 21.82 -1.22
CA THR A 920 -17.61 20.73 -1.52
C THR A 920 -16.34 20.87 -0.69
N LYS A 921 -15.82 19.73 -0.22
CA LYS A 921 -14.58 19.67 0.57
C LYS A 921 -13.40 20.30 -0.18
N LEU A 922 -13.25 19.99 -1.47
CA LEU A 922 -12.23 20.58 -2.34
C LEU A 922 -12.29 22.12 -2.37
N HIS A 923 -13.48 22.71 -2.46
CA HIS A 923 -13.64 24.17 -2.47
C HIS A 923 -13.31 24.78 -1.12
N GLN A 924 -13.76 24.16 -0.03
CA GLN A 924 -13.51 24.63 1.34
C GLN A 924 -12.03 24.52 1.73
N ASP A 925 -11.35 23.46 1.27
CA ASP A 925 -9.91 23.30 1.44
C ASP A 925 -9.18 24.44 0.71
N ARG A 926 -9.55 24.73 -0.55
CA ARG A 926 -8.97 25.84 -1.32
C ARG A 926 -9.32 27.23 -0.77
N GLU A 927 -10.50 27.42 -0.16
CA GLU A 927 -10.85 28.66 0.57
C GLU A 927 -9.95 28.87 1.78
N ALA A 928 -9.68 27.80 2.53
CA ALA A 928 -8.76 27.82 3.65
C ALA A 928 -7.31 28.05 3.19
N GLU A 929 -6.92 27.51 2.04
CA GLU A 929 -5.60 27.73 1.42
C GLU A 929 -5.32 29.20 1.08
N ILE A 930 -6.35 30.01 0.75
CA ILE A 930 -6.20 31.45 0.46
C ILE A 930 -6.53 32.37 1.64
N GLY A 931 -6.83 31.81 2.82
CA GLY A 931 -7.18 32.59 4.02
C GLY A 931 -8.53 33.31 3.94
N PHE A 932 -9.49 32.78 3.15
CA PHE A 932 -10.79 33.42 2.96
C PHE A 932 -11.64 33.35 4.25
N ILE A 933 -11.94 34.51 4.85
CA ILE A 933 -12.82 34.60 6.02
C ILE A 933 -14.28 34.70 5.57
N LYS A 934 -15.07 33.68 5.88
CA LYS A 934 -16.52 33.68 5.63
C LYS A 934 -17.18 34.78 6.46
N GLN A 935 -17.72 35.80 5.81
CA GLN A 935 -18.59 36.76 6.47
C GLN A 935 -19.85 36.01 6.91
N LYS A 936 -20.18 36.08 8.20
CA LYS A 936 -21.46 35.58 8.72
C LYS A 936 -22.57 36.41 8.07
N TYR A 937 -23.26 35.83 7.10
CA TYR A 937 -24.47 36.38 6.50
C TYR A 937 -25.67 35.54 6.90
#